data_AF-A0A524C941-F1
#
_entry.id   AF-A0A524C941-F1
#
_cell.length_a   1.000
_cell.length_b   1.000
_cell.length_c   1.000
_cell.angle_alpha   90.00
_cell.angle_beta   90.00
_cell.angle_gamma   90.00
#
_symmetry.space_group_name_H-M   'P 1'
#
loop_
_entity.id
_entity.type
_entity.pdbx_description
1 polymer ?
#
loop_
_entity_poly.entity_id
_entity_poly.type
_entity_poly.pdbx_seq_one_letter_code
_entity_poly.pdbx_strand_id
1 'polypeptide(L)'
;MVRELDLKFLEKNYQNVNESDLFVLFFKLIEELEIFLNIECVQKNIDIRFGRSSHFGNYDELDVGVSRKYINNELFIRIDEEYKRFLPIILLREAYLTFIPFFLSLNRDIKFLITQIVELNLKNLDVMDQWKKKTSEIFFQSEFLESQYNRLKDFFELRISKEEVDTSIEFFFQFIRQNLSVIKKNQTDLYDLIFKSFVDKTSKSINNDDIIETLWILIKIFHEVKVFRAIVDYRNYFLEFKEKNKIDTDLSLRDFIDNLRWIRKNTYIGPSYQVNWRVIDVEVFFTIFSFNSLLSEQQINQFIANLPFFYQSCSSENNFSINVFGWFVIPKLYENDLIRFLNRLKDYGFLFDLLSIQEEEIGNFLNLNYFREKFFNKKRIINRSHRAYIPKFEIDINIKYEKPEKEMNLSILDFLILDRVRYYSITGFSFEQRNKALKTLRTDLFYEIVNQKEIYVKFKENSKKIRNNKDIIRNFIQFIESNKKFGFFFITEILKDLLELTDLIIDAIEKYDIKNFYTLQESIVENKLSKNLSHTLKIKDPIINRIIIRDLFQYFFTEKERFLNKKHEFEIFYDFLTTCKKLRIFNLDAILKIIKSESLINRIFLTKEERIKNQYQSNTISDFGKEELGSKLNKYIFNNPPLIEPLLITTISVGVFAKYYIQIIIKKNPESIRIYNQLKNHFPRVLFIRGNEIFQNTEVIALQLWITNITSKEKLLLISIIFNLFKDNLISLRRYFFDGFFKPYSRKDFYDFEKKKFLYTQDLFDQFFRYTKAIFGEELEQFHYIQNKRENLFWMGEKLQLNLLIENVKDRVSREKCVFDPTQFEKLRNLNQKLVNTLNDNNKLNRINKKDFFQQYIKNISFIPNYQKFGYSYYYLYIHPSNLEEIDFKLLLLNTFDQVRYPGYIDKSKSLLINYIFPYRNPNTAYLNWLTKSKRIINEYCLFYIKKLYQLFHFDFNISPEGWDLNPNKFKSYYQNILFNENYQLKTSLIKEYKLGNLRSSKIYSQDSKEFKVLENLYPFHKSDLKTILSLGSMEEIENIEYLLKKELIYPYIDLKNFGLIEEITIILPNIEKDLIPKIVKIFSFFNFGFIYEIEGTYFIKGFRDKEIFEYGLIIQLKLPDCNIGEFIQHFNRLFQHLEIHKYLIISDL
;
A
#
# COMPACT_ATOMS: atom_id res chain seq x y z
N MET A 1 23.87 9.00 27.19
CA MET A 1 23.23 8.89 28.52
C MET A 1 21.84 8.33 28.25
N VAL A 2 21.55 7.12 28.72
CA VAL A 2 20.26 6.43 28.46
C VAL A 2 19.15 7.19 29.19
N ARG A 3 18.07 7.55 28.51
CA ARG A 3 16.88 8.11 29.16
C ARG A 3 16.02 6.96 29.69
N GLU A 4 16.17 6.63 30.97
CA GLU A 4 15.29 5.68 31.64
C GLU A 4 14.19 6.45 32.38
N LEU A 5 12.96 5.96 32.30
CA LEU A 5 11.84 6.54 33.03
C LEU A 5 11.97 6.20 34.52
N ASP A 6 12.25 7.19 35.36
CA ASP A 6 12.32 6.97 36.82
C ASP A 6 10.91 6.96 37.42
N LEU A 7 10.43 5.77 37.80
CA LEU A 7 9.14 5.60 38.47
C LEU A 7 9.27 5.24 39.95
N LYS A 8 10.47 5.25 40.53
CA LYS A 8 10.70 4.82 41.93
C LYS A 8 9.91 5.64 42.95
N PHE A 9 9.56 6.88 42.60
CA PHE A 9 8.75 7.75 43.44
C PHE A 9 7.26 7.35 43.47
N LEU A 10 6.77 6.62 42.47
CA LEU A 10 5.41 6.05 42.47
C LEU A 10 5.31 4.74 43.28
N GLU A 11 6.43 4.04 43.47
CA GLU A 11 6.48 2.75 44.19
C GLU A 11 6.45 2.91 45.72
N LYS A 12 6.59 4.13 46.25
CA LYS A 12 6.60 4.42 47.69
C LYS A 12 5.32 5.15 48.15
N ASN A 13 4.55 4.50 49.03
CA ASN A 13 3.48 5.08 49.87
C ASN A 13 2.32 5.84 49.16
N TYR A 14 1.67 5.24 48.17
CA TYR A 14 0.45 5.80 47.53
C TYR A 14 -0.84 5.70 48.39
N GLN A 15 -0.83 4.94 49.50
CA GLN A 15 -2.03 4.73 50.33
C GLN A 15 -2.47 5.99 51.11
N ASN A 16 -1.54 6.92 51.39
CA ASN A 16 -1.78 8.14 52.19
C ASN A 16 -1.70 9.45 51.39
N VAL A 17 -1.73 9.39 50.05
CA VAL A 17 -1.68 10.58 49.17
C VAL A 17 -2.94 11.44 49.37
N ASN A 18 -2.74 12.73 49.69
CA ASN A 18 -3.79 13.76 49.73
C ASN A 18 -3.87 14.51 48.36
N GLU A 19 -4.78 15.48 48.21
CA GLU A 19 -4.93 16.20 46.93
C GLU A 19 -3.70 17.03 46.53
N SER A 20 -3.01 17.67 47.48
CA SER A 20 -1.78 18.42 47.18
C SER A 20 -0.63 17.50 46.72
N ASP A 21 -0.52 16.32 47.32
CA ASP A 21 0.48 15.31 46.95
C ASP A 21 0.17 14.71 45.56
N LEU A 22 -1.12 14.56 45.22
CA LEU A 22 -1.58 14.05 43.93
C LEU A 22 -1.14 14.95 42.77
N PHE A 23 -1.31 16.26 42.94
CA PHE A 23 -0.89 17.27 41.96
C PHE A 23 0.63 17.23 41.74
N VAL A 24 1.42 17.22 42.82
CA VAL A 24 2.88 17.18 42.76
C VAL A 24 3.38 15.90 42.08
N LEU A 25 2.82 14.74 42.43
CA LEU A 25 3.17 13.45 41.82
C LEU A 25 2.84 13.42 40.32
N PHE A 26 1.71 14.00 39.92
CA PHE A 26 1.28 14.02 38.53
C PHE A 26 2.16 14.92 37.65
N PHE A 27 2.50 16.13 38.12
CA PHE A 27 3.41 17.01 37.37
C PHE A 27 4.83 16.46 37.30
N LYS A 28 5.31 15.83 38.38
CA LYS A 28 6.60 15.10 38.33
C LYS A 28 6.58 13.98 37.29
N LEU A 29 5.48 13.25 37.14
CA LEU A 29 5.35 12.26 36.06
C LEU A 29 5.41 12.89 34.68
N ILE A 30 4.79 14.05 34.48
CA ILE A 30 4.85 14.77 33.21
C ILE A 30 6.30 15.17 32.90
N GLU A 31 7.04 15.72 33.86
CA GLU A 31 8.45 16.10 33.67
C GLU A 31 9.33 14.91 33.30
N GLU A 32 9.20 13.79 34.02
CA GLU A 32 9.93 12.55 33.72
C GLU A 32 9.56 11.99 32.33
N LEU A 33 8.29 12.08 31.95
CA LEU A 33 7.82 11.67 30.63
C LEU A 33 8.29 12.59 29.50
N GLU A 34 8.41 13.91 29.72
CA GLU A 34 8.97 14.84 28.74
C GLU A 34 10.42 14.49 28.42
N ILE A 35 11.21 14.15 29.46
CA ILE A 35 12.60 13.70 29.31
C ILE A 35 12.62 12.35 28.58
N PHE A 36 11.86 11.37 29.06
CA PHE A 36 11.85 10.00 28.54
C PHE A 36 11.37 9.90 27.09
N LEU A 37 10.30 10.63 26.73
CA LEU A 37 9.71 10.60 25.39
C LEU A 37 10.35 11.61 24.43
N ASN A 38 11.20 12.52 24.93
CA ASN A 38 11.83 13.59 24.14
C ASN A 38 10.81 14.45 23.38
N ILE A 39 9.66 14.72 24.00
CA ILE A 39 8.58 15.52 23.42
C ILE A 39 7.91 16.35 24.51
N GLU A 40 7.49 17.58 24.19
CA GLU A 40 6.76 18.42 25.15
C GLU A 40 5.34 17.92 25.38
N CYS A 41 4.82 18.10 26.60
CA CYS A 41 3.44 17.81 26.95
C CYS A 41 2.46 18.66 26.10
N VAL A 42 1.40 18.03 25.59
CA VAL A 42 0.39 18.72 24.76
C VAL A 42 -0.58 19.51 25.63
N GLN A 43 -0.95 18.98 26.80
CA GLN A 43 -1.87 19.60 27.75
C GLN A 43 -1.09 20.21 28.92
N LYS A 44 -0.97 21.54 28.97
CA LYS A 44 -0.22 22.24 30.01
C LYS A 44 -1.07 22.63 31.24
N ASN A 45 -2.38 22.77 31.06
CA ASN A 45 -3.32 23.16 32.12
C ASN A 45 -4.14 21.95 32.55
N ILE A 46 -3.82 21.39 33.71
CA ILE A 46 -4.42 20.16 34.23
C ILE A 46 -4.76 20.34 35.71
N ASP A 47 -5.99 20.03 36.06
CA ASP A 47 -6.47 19.92 37.44
C ASP A 47 -6.78 18.45 37.74
N ILE A 48 -6.21 17.91 38.82
CA ILE A 48 -6.36 16.51 39.20
C ILE A 48 -6.81 16.39 40.66
N ARG A 49 -7.94 15.71 40.90
CA ARG A 49 -8.55 15.60 42.24
C ARG A 49 -9.17 14.23 42.51
N PHE A 50 -9.42 13.94 43.78
CA PHE A 50 -10.23 12.79 44.17
C PHE A 50 -11.72 13.13 44.15
N GLY A 51 -12.58 12.12 43.98
CA GLY A 51 -13.94 12.23 44.51
C GLY A 51 -14.89 11.13 44.09
N ARG A 52 -16.03 11.06 44.77
CA ARG A 52 -17.08 10.05 44.58
C ARG A 52 -17.83 10.22 43.26
N SER A 53 -17.98 9.14 42.49
CA SER A 53 -18.63 9.17 41.18
C SER A 53 -20.06 9.71 41.27
N SER A 54 -20.37 10.72 40.45
CA SER A 54 -21.75 11.03 40.08
C SER A 54 -21.96 10.40 38.71
N HIS A 55 -22.86 9.42 38.62
CA HIS A 55 -23.12 8.67 37.40
C HIS A 55 -23.64 9.62 36.31
N PHE A 56 -22.80 9.95 35.33
CA PHE A 56 -23.18 10.68 34.13
C PHE A 56 -22.51 10.07 32.90
N GLY A 57 -23.30 9.39 32.06
CA GLY A 57 -23.16 9.26 30.61
C GLY A 57 -22.02 8.40 30.02
N ASN A 58 -22.40 7.46 29.14
CA ASN A 58 -21.58 6.60 28.25
C ASN A 58 -20.18 6.22 28.77
N TYR A 59 -20.12 5.11 29.50
CA TYR A 59 -18.88 4.44 29.87
C TYR A 59 -18.15 3.92 28.62
N ASP A 60 -16.96 4.46 28.34
CA ASP A 60 -15.94 3.65 27.68
C ASP A 60 -15.32 2.76 28.76
N GLU A 61 -15.44 1.45 28.58
CA GLU A 61 -15.03 0.43 29.56
C GLU A 61 -13.53 0.53 29.91
N LEU A 62 -12.72 1.21 29.09
CA LEU A 62 -11.28 1.42 29.32
C LEU A 62 -10.92 2.59 30.26
N ASP A 63 -11.89 3.44 30.63
CA ASP A 63 -11.69 4.58 31.52
C ASP A 63 -11.85 4.21 33.00
N VAL A 64 -11.42 3.00 33.36
CA VAL A 64 -11.53 2.43 34.70
C VAL A 64 -10.95 3.39 35.76
N GLY A 65 -11.79 3.77 36.73
CA GLY A 65 -11.43 4.56 37.91
C GLY A 65 -11.24 6.07 37.70
N VAL A 66 -11.55 6.61 36.52
CA VAL A 66 -11.35 8.04 36.20
C VAL A 66 -12.53 8.63 35.43
N SER A 67 -12.85 9.89 35.71
CA SER A 67 -13.68 10.73 34.85
C SER A 67 -12.91 11.96 34.39
N ARG A 68 -13.11 12.37 33.13
CA ARG A 68 -12.42 13.51 32.51
C ARG A 68 -13.40 14.53 32.00
N LYS A 69 -13.11 15.81 32.19
CA LYS A 69 -13.82 16.92 31.55
C LYS A 69 -12.83 17.90 30.97
N TYR A 70 -13.15 18.45 29.80
CA TYR A 70 -12.34 19.47 29.15
C TYR A 70 -13.16 20.76 29.09
N ILE A 71 -12.73 21.80 29.80
CA ILE A 71 -13.43 23.09 29.89
C ILE A 71 -12.40 24.20 29.71
N ASN A 72 -12.64 25.15 28.81
CA ASN A 72 -11.77 26.33 28.60
C ASN A 72 -10.27 26.02 28.41
N ASN A 73 -9.91 24.98 27.65
CA ASN A 73 -8.53 24.48 27.48
C ASN A 73 -7.85 23.93 28.74
N GLU A 74 -8.61 23.61 29.79
CA GLU A 74 -8.13 22.96 31.00
C GLU A 74 -8.71 21.54 31.09
N LEU A 75 -7.82 20.57 31.39
CA LEU A 75 -8.18 19.16 31.55
C LEU A 75 -8.43 18.87 33.04
N PHE A 76 -9.67 18.57 33.38
CA PHE A 76 -10.08 18.15 34.71
C PHE A 76 -10.10 16.63 34.78
N ILE A 77 -9.22 16.05 35.61
CA ILE A 77 -9.12 14.61 35.85
C ILE A 77 -9.60 14.32 37.26
N ARG A 78 -10.64 13.50 37.38
CA ARG A 78 -11.16 13.07 38.68
C ARG A 78 -10.98 11.58 38.85
N ILE A 79 -10.20 11.19 39.86
CA ILE A 79 -9.94 9.81 40.23
C ILE A 79 -10.95 9.36 41.28
N ASP A 80 -11.58 8.22 41.05
CA ASP A 80 -12.54 7.66 41.99
C ASP A 80 -11.80 7.09 43.22
N GLU A 81 -12.30 7.42 44.42
CA GLU A 81 -11.74 6.97 45.70
C GLU A 81 -11.71 5.43 45.80
N GLU A 82 -12.67 4.73 45.18
CA GLU A 82 -12.72 3.27 45.15
C GLU A 82 -11.51 2.64 44.42
N TYR A 83 -10.82 3.41 43.59
CA TYR A 83 -9.69 2.98 42.78
C TYR A 83 -8.33 3.43 43.34
N LYS A 84 -8.28 3.97 44.56
CA LYS A 84 -7.03 4.43 45.21
C LYS A 84 -5.94 3.35 45.28
N ARG A 85 -6.33 2.07 45.34
CA ARG A 85 -5.40 0.93 45.28
C ARG A 85 -4.61 0.85 43.97
N PHE A 86 -5.17 1.33 42.87
CA PHE A 86 -4.56 1.34 41.53
C PHE A 86 -3.99 2.72 41.15
N LEU A 87 -3.82 3.62 42.13
CA LEU A 87 -3.42 5.01 41.90
C LEU A 87 -2.15 5.17 41.05
N PRO A 88 -1.05 4.41 41.26
CA PRO A 88 0.14 4.51 40.42
C PRO A 88 -0.13 4.20 38.93
N ILE A 89 -1.00 3.22 38.67
CA ILE A 89 -1.37 2.80 37.32
C ILE A 89 -2.22 3.87 36.65
N ILE A 90 -3.21 4.39 37.38
CA ILE A 90 -4.10 5.46 36.91
C ILE A 90 -3.29 6.72 36.62
N LEU A 91 -2.45 7.18 37.55
CA LEU A 91 -1.65 8.39 37.37
C LEU A 91 -0.73 8.29 36.15
N LEU A 92 -0.02 7.18 35.97
CA LEU A 92 0.85 7.01 34.80
C LEU A 92 0.05 6.93 33.49
N ARG A 93 -1.11 6.26 33.48
CA ARG A 93 -2.00 6.21 32.31
C ARG A 93 -2.47 7.62 31.93
N GLU A 94 -2.95 8.37 32.90
CA GLU A 94 -3.44 9.73 32.69
C GLU A 94 -2.31 10.66 32.27
N ALA A 95 -1.11 10.52 32.83
CA ALA A 95 0.06 11.30 32.44
C ALA A 95 0.45 11.00 30.98
N TYR A 96 0.45 9.75 30.53
CA TYR A 96 0.69 9.46 29.11
C TYR A 96 -0.35 10.08 28.17
N LEU A 97 -1.62 10.15 28.59
CA LEU A 97 -2.69 10.74 27.78
C LEU A 97 -2.51 12.25 27.57
N THR A 98 -1.72 12.95 28.39
CA THR A 98 -1.43 14.39 28.22
C THR A 98 -0.44 14.67 27.08
N PHE A 99 0.32 13.66 26.64
CA PHE A 99 1.28 13.75 25.53
C PHE A 99 0.64 13.55 24.15
N ILE A 100 -0.65 13.23 24.10
CA ILE A 100 -1.42 13.10 22.86
C ILE A 100 -2.56 14.13 22.82
N PRO A 101 -2.99 14.56 21.62
CA PRO A 101 -4.16 15.43 21.52
C PRO A 101 -5.43 14.78 22.07
N PHE A 102 -6.29 15.58 22.72
CA PHE A 102 -7.49 15.09 23.42
C PHE A 102 -8.42 14.22 22.57
N PHE A 103 -8.61 14.52 21.28
CA PHE A 103 -9.45 13.67 20.43
C PHE A 103 -8.86 12.27 20.19
N LEU A 104 -7.53 12.09 20.30
CA LEU A 104 -6.89 10.77 20.20
C LEU A 104 -6.94 10.00 21.50
N SER A 105 -6.97 10.70 22.65
CA SER A 105 -7.15 10.02 23.93
C SER A 105 -8.52 9.35 24.06
N LEU A 106 -9.47 9.69 23.17
CA LEU A 106 -10.77 9.01 23.04
C LEU A 106 -10.74 7.75 22.15
N ASN A 107 -9.66 7.51 21.39
CA ASN A 107 -9.58 6.36 20.49
C ASN A 107 -9.27 5.07 21.26
N ARG A 108 -10.11 4.03 21.07
CA ARG A 108 -10.01 2.74 21.80
C ARG A 108 -8.66 2.03 21.60
N ASP A 109 -8.14 1.99 20.38
CA ASP A 109 -6.86 1.33 20.06
C ASP A 109 -5.68 2.06 20.72
N ILE A 110 -5.74 3.40 20.79
CA ILE A 110 -4.72 4.22 21.47
C ILE A 110 -4.80 4.05 22.98
N LYS A 111 -6.00 4.09 23.58
CA LYS A 111 -6.19 3.81 25.01
C LYS A 111 -5.65 2.42 25.38
N PHE A 112 -5.90 1.44 24.52
CA PHE A 112 -5.35 0.10 24.66
C PHE A 112 -3.82 0.09 24.64
N LEU A 113 -3.20 0.73 23.65
CA LEU A 113 -1.74 0.83 23.54
C LEU A 113 -1.11 1.54 24.74
N ILE A 114 -1.72 2.62 25.22
CA ILE A 114 -1.24 3.34 26.40
C ILE A 114 -1.36 2.46 27.65
N THR A 115 -2.46 1.72 27.79
CA THR A 115 -2.61 0.75 28.90
C THR A 115 -1.50 -0.30 28.86
N GLN A 116 -1.09 -0.77 27.67
CA GLN A 116 0.05 -1.70 27.52
C GLN A 116 1.38 -1.08 27.95
N ILE A 117 1.64 0.18 27.57
CA ILE A 117 2.85 0.90 27.96
C ILE A 117 2.91 1.06 29.49
N VAL A 118 1.79 1.41 30.12
CA VAL A 118 1.68 1.53 31.59
C VAL A 118 1.94 0.19 32.27
N GLU A 119 1.32 -0.89 31.80
CA GLU A 119 1.50 -2.24 32.35
C GLU A 119 2.95 -2.74 32.21
N LEU A 120 3.65 -2.33 31.15
CA LEU A 120 5.07 -2.61 30.94
C LEU A 120 5.96 -1.86 31.92
N ASN A 121 5.71 -0.56 32.10
CA ASN A 121 6.54 0.30 32.94
C ASN A 121 6.34 0.03 34.43
N LEU A 122 5.14 -0.42 34.83
CA LEU A 122 4.79 -0.72 36.23
C LEU A 122 4.69 -2.24 36.52
N LYS A 123 5.34 -3.07 35.70
CA LYS A 123 5.22 -4.54 35.75
C LYS A 123 5.53 -5.18 37.11
N ASN A 124 6.26 -4.49 37.98
CA ASN A 124 6.71 -4.97 39.29
C ASN A 124 5.75 -4.60 40.44
N LEU A 125 4.65 -3.87 40.19
CA LEU A 125 3.70 -3.51 41.24
C LEU A 125 2.86 -4.72 41.71
N ASP A 126 2.70 -4.87 43.02
CA ASP A 126 1.92 -5.96 43.64
C ASP A 126 0.44 -6.00 43.18
N VAL A 127 -0.12 -4.85 42.82
CA VAL A 127 -1.52 -4.72 42.38
C VAL A 127 -1.71 -5.01 40.89
N MET A 128 -0.63 -5.21 40.14
CA MET A 128 -0.67 -5.32 38.68
C MET A 128 -1.45 -6.56 38.21
N ASP A 129 -1.36 -7.69 38.90
CA ASP A 129 -2.10 -8.90 38.52
C ASP A 129 -3.61 -8.74 38.70
N GLN A 130 -4.03 -7.98 39.72
CA GLN A 130 -5.44 -7.65 39.92
C GLN A 130 -5.94 -6.65 38.88
N TRP A 131 -5.11 -5.65 38.53
CA TRP A 131 -5.41 -4.72 37.45
C TRP A 131 -5.57 -5.46 36.12
N LYS A 132 -4.63 -6.34 35.76
CA LYS A 132 -4.68 -7.16 34.54
C LYS A 132 -5.91 -8.03 34.48
N LYS A 133 -6.34 -8.63 35.60
CA LYS A 133 -7.57 -9.43 35.64
C LYS A 133 -8.80 -8.57 35.38
N LYS A 134 -8.84 -7.36 35.95
CA LYS A 134 -9.95 -6.42 35.79
C LYS A 134 -10.01 -5.85 34.36
N THR A 135 -8.86 -5.53 33.76
CA THR A 135 -8.79 -5.05 32.39
C THR A 135 -9.00 -6.17 31.36
N SER A 136 -8.51 -7.39 31.62
CA SER A 136 -8.74 -8.53 30.73
C SER A 136 -10.22 -8.88 30.61
N GLU A 137 -10.99 -8.87 31.71
CA GLU A 137 -12.46 -9.03 31.72
C GLU A 137 -13.18 -8.05 30.77
N ILE A 138 -12.69 -6.81 30.68
CA ILE A 138 -13.17 -5.78 29.75
C ILE A 138 -12.73 -6.09 28.30
N PHE A 139 -11.51 -6.57 28.11
CA PHE A 139 -10.98 -6.92 26.78
C PHE A 139 -11.59 -8.22 26.21
N PHE A 140 -12.03 -9.17 27.06
CA PHE A 140 -12.64 -10.44 26.65
C PHE A 140 -13.95 -10.26 25.86
N GLN A 141 -14.61 -9.11 25.96
CA GLN A 141 -15.80 -8.79 25.17
C GLN A 141 -15.48 -8.24 23.77
N SER A 142 -14.20 -7.96 23.48
CA SER A 142 -13.73 -7.46 22.18
C SER A 142 -12.97 -8.55 21.41
N GLU A 143 -13.61 -9.13 20.38
CA GLU A 143 -13.10 -10.26 19.56
C GLU A 143 -11.68 -10.03 18.95
N PHE A 144 -11.15 -8.80 18.92
CA PHE A 144 -9.96 -8.42 18.14
C PHE A 144 -8.68 -8.11 18.96
N LEU A 145 -8.80 -7.70 20.23
CA LEU A 145 -7.70 -6.97 20.91
C LEU A 145 -6.65 -7.85 21.61
N GLU A 146 -6.97 -9.06 22.05
CA GLU A 146 -6.04 -9.81 22.91
C GLU A 146 -4.96 -10.62 22.15
N SER A 147 -5.22 -11.02 20.90
CA SER A 147 -4.17 -11.60 20.04
C SER A 147 -3.09 -10.56 19.68
N GLN A 148 -3.46 -9.27 19.64
CA GLN A 148 -2.57 -8.14 19.42
C GLN A 148 -1.89 -7.66 20.72
N TYR A 149 -2.52 -7.85 21.88
CA TYR A 149 -1.99 -7.52 23.22
C TYR A 149 -0.54 -7.98 23.41
N ASN A 150 -0.29 -9.28 23.21
CA ASN A 150 1.05 -9.85 23.41
C ASN A 150 2.06 -9.37 22.35
N ARG A 151 1.62 -9.08 21.12
CA ARG A 151 2.49 -8.61 20.04
C ARG A 151 3.03 -7.20 20.31
N LEU A 152 2.18 -6.34 20.86
CA LEU A 152 2.50 -4.95 21.13
C LEU A 152 3.36 -4.78 22.36
N LYS A 153 3.17 -5.65 23.36
CA LYS A 153 4.07 -5.73 24.50
C LYS A 153 5.53 -5.97 24.05
N ASP A 154 5.73 -6.89 23.12
CA ASP A 154 7.06 -7.26 22.61
C ASP A 154 7.67 -6.13 21.78
N PHE A 155 6.83 -5.43 21.01
CA PHE A 155 7.23 -4.24 20.28
C PHE A 155 7.76 -3.14 21.21
N PHE A 156 7.05 -2.84 22.30
CA PHE A 156 7.42 -1.78 23.25
C PHE A 156 8.65 -2.13 24.12
N GLU A 157 9.10 -3.38 24.13
CA GLU A 157 10.36 -3.79 24.77
C GLU A 157 11.61 -3.50 23.89
N LEU A 158 11.45 -3.10 22.62
CA LEU A 158 12.56 -2.84 21.68
C LEU A 158 13.19 -1.45 21.83
N ARG A 159 14.50 -1.37 21.54
CA ARG A 159 15.29 -0.13 21.41
C ARG A 159 15.60 0.13 19.92
N ILE A 160 15.98 1.35 19.53
CA ILE A 160 16.08 1.71 18.09
C ILE A 160 17.52 1.95 17.60
N SER A 161 18.44 2.39 18.46
CA SER A 161 19.78 2.84 18.03
C SER A 161 20.93 2.25 18.84
N LYS A 162 22.12 2.22 18.21
CA LYS A 162 23.40 1.80 18.80
C LYS A 162 23.87 2.73 19.93
N GLU A 163 23.37 3.97 19.95
CA GLU A 163 23.66 5.00 20.96
C GLU A 163 22.64 5.04 22.12
N GLU A 164 21.67 4.10 22.15
CA GLU A 164 20.64 3.97 23.20
C GLU A 164 19.77 5.22 23.42
N VAL A 165 19.54 6.04 22.39
CA VAL A 165 18.81 7.32 22.53
C VAL A 165 17.29 7.17 22.38
N ASP A 166 16.82 6.31 21.46
CA ASP A 166 15.38 6.22 21.11
C ASP A 166 14.74 4.88 21.55
N THR A 167 13.59 4.94 22.23
CA THR A 167 12.76 3.76 22.57
C THR A 167 11.62 3.54 21.57
N SER A 168 11.09 2.31 21.47
CA SER A 168 9.86 2.01 20.72
C SER A 168 8.63 2.77 21.24
N ILE A 169 8.60 3.08 22.54
CA ILE A 169 7.59 3.94 23.18
C ILE A 169 7.73 5.39 22.69
N GLU A 170 8.94 5.96 22.74
CA GLU A 170 9.21 7.30 22.17
C GLU A 170 8.79 7.37 20.71
N PHE A 171 9.18 6.37 19.91
CA PHE A 171 8.78 6.29 18.50
C PHE A 171 7.26 6.29 18.33
N PHE A 172 6.52 5.54 19.16
CA PHE A 172 5.07 5.50 19.12
C PHE A 172 4.45 6.89 19.35
N PHE A 173 4.89 7.63 20.38
CA PHE A 173 4.36 8.97 20.65
C PHE A 173 4.74 9.98 19.55
N GLN A 174 5.98 9.94 19.07
CA GLN A 174 6.41 10.77 17.93
C GLN A 174 5.58 10.45 16.68
N PHE A 175 5.40 9.16 16.38
CA PHE A 175 4.63 8.70 15.22
C PHE A 175 3.19 9.18 15.28
N ILE A 176 2.50 9.02 16.42
CA ILE A 176 1.12 9.46 16.57
C ILE A 176 1.01 10.97 16.36
N ARG A 177 1.89 11.76 16.99
CA ARG A 177 1.89 13.23 16.86
C ARG A 177 2.16 13.72 15.45
N GLN A 178 2.98 13.01 14.68
CA GLN A 178 3.29 13.35 13.30
C GLN A 178 2.19 12.91 12.31
N ASN A 179 1.30 11.99 12.71
CA ASN A 179 0.30 11.37 11.83
C ASN A 179 -1.16 11.57 12.31
N LEU A 180 -1.44 12.66 13.04
CA LEU A 180 -2.76 12.95 13.64
C LEU A 180 -3.94 12.86 12.65
N SER A 181 -3.77 13.36 11.42
CA SER A 181 -4.84 13.36 10.42
C SER A 181 -5.15 11.96 9.88
N VAL A 182 -4.17 11.06 9.91
CA VAL A 182 -4.27 9.65 9.47
C VAL A 182 -5.09 8.85 10.47
N ILE A 183 -4.75 9.02 11.74
CA ILE A 183 -5.35 8.29 12.86
C ILE A 183 -6.80 8.72 13.10
N LYS A 184 -7.14 10.01 12.87
CA LYS A 184 -8.52 10.51 13.00
C LYS A 184 -9.54 9.88 12.05
N LYS A 185 -9.11 9.33 10.90
CA LYS A 185 -9.99 9.12 9.74
C LYS A 185 -10.03 7.68 9.18
N ASN A 186 -9.22 6.75 9.68
CA ASN A 186 -9.11 5.40 9.13
C ASN A 186 -9.56 4.30 10.11
N GLN A 187 -10.31 3.32 9.59
CA GLN A 187 -10.45 1.95 10.14
C GLN A 187 -9.30 1.03 9.67
N THR A 188 -8.13 1.58 9.31
CA THR A 188 -6.95 0.76 8.95
C THR A 188 -6.25 0.37 10.23
N ASP A 189 -5.79 -0.89 10.31
CA ASP A 189 -5.01 -1.43 11.41
C ASP A 189 -3.84 -0.48 11.77
N LEU A 190 -4.00 0.28 12.85
CA LEU A 190 -3.01 1.24 13.35
C LEU A 190 -1.68 0.53 13.67
N TYR A 191 -1.74 -0.75 14.05
CA TYR A 191 -0.59 -1.56 14.41
C TYR A 191 0.30 -1.84 13.20
N ASP A 192 -0.28 -2.22 12.05
CA ASP A 192 0.46 -2.46 10.81
C ASP A 192 1.24 -1.20 10.38
N LEU A 193 0.64 -0.01 10.52
CA LEU A 193 1.27 1.26 10.15
C LEU A 193 2.45 1.63 11.06
N ILE A 194 2.28 1.47 12.38
CA ILE A 194 3.35 1.69 13.36
C ILE A 194 4.50 0.71 13.09
N PHE A 195 4.18 -0.57 12.88
CA PHE A 195 5.16 -1.63 12.66
C PHE A 195 5.98 -1.38 11.39
N LYS A 196 5.33 -1.10 10.26
CA LYS A 196 5.99 -0.80 8.98
C LYS A 196 6.97 0.36 9.10
N SER A 197 6.53 1.44 9.74
CA SER A 197 7.34 2.65 9.95
C SER A 197 8.54 2.37 10.87
N PHE A 198 8.35 1.50 11.87
CA PHE A 198 9.42 1.07 12.77
C PHE A 198 10.45 0.17 12.07
N VAL A 199 10.01 -0.78 11.25
CA VAL A 199 10.89 -1.64 10.43
C VAL A 199 11.76 -0.79 9.52
N ASP A 200 11.20 0.22 8.87
CA ASP A 200 11.95 1.14 8.02
C ASP A 200 12.98 1.99 8.82
N LYS A 201 12.64 2.41 10.06
CA LYS A 201 13.57 3.15 10.93
C LYS A 201 14.74 2.27 11.38
N THR A 202 14.44 1.05 11.87
CA THR A 202 15.45 0.11 12.36
C THR A 202 16.34 -0.47 11.27
N SER A 203 15.81 -0.67 10.04
CA SER A 203 16.64 -1.15 8.93
C SER A 203 17.78 -0.20 8.54
N LYS A 204 17.71 1.09 8.91
CA LYS A 204 18.81 2.05 8.70
C LYS A 204 19.98 1.85 9.66
N SER A 205 19.80 1.17 10.79
CA SER A 205 20.83 1.02 11.82
C SER A 205 21.70 -0.24 11.67
N ILE A 206 21.32 -1.16 10.77
CA ILE A 206 22.02 -2.45 10.55
C ILE A 206 23.35 -2.29 9.78
N ASN A 207 23.63 -1.09 9.25
CA ASN A 207 24.71 -0.87 8.29
C ASN A 207 26.08 -0.75 8.96
N ASN A 208 26.61 -1.89 9.41
CA ASN A 208 27.93 -2.04 10.01
C ASN A 208 28.52 -3.40 9.63
N ASP A 209 29.77 -3.43 9.17
CA ASP A 209 30.37 -4.65 8.59
C ASP A 209 30.40 -5.82 9.59
N ASP A 210 30.63 -5.59 10.88
CA ASP A 210 30.62 -6.65 11.91
C ASP A 210 29.20 -7.18 12.18
N ILE A 211 28.19 -6.31 12.11
CA ILE A 211 26.77 -6.70 12.22
C ILE A 211 26.38 -7.53 11.00
N ILE A 212 26.81 -7.15 9.79
CA ILE A 212 26.54 -7.91 8.57
C ILE A 212 27.21 -9.29 8.61
N GLU A 213 28.46 -9.37 9.06
CA GLU A 213 29.16 -10.63 9.29
C GLU A 213 28.41 -11.49 10.31
N THR A 214 27.96 -10.89 11.42
CA THR A 214 27.16 -11.59 12.44
C THR A 214 25.83 -12.12 11.86
N LEU A 215 25.15 -11.35 11.02
CA LEU A 215 23.92 -11.78 10.34
C LEU A 215 24.17 -12.95 9.39
N TRP A 216 25.24 -12.92 8.60
CA TRP A 216 25.62 -14.02 7.73
C TRP A 216 25.86 -15.31 8.52
N ILE A 217 26.61 -15.24 9.63
CA ILE A 217 26.85 -16.39 10.52
C ILE A 217 25.54 -16.90 11.12
N LEU A 218 24.69 -16.00 11.60
CA LEU A 218 23.40 -16.33 12.18
C LEU A 218 22.50 -17.08 11.19
N ILE A 219 22.44 -16.60 9.95
CA ILE A 219 21.69 -17.26 8.87
C ILE A 219 22.27 -18.66 8.62
N LYS A 220 23.59 -18.78 8.49
CA LYS A 220 24.24 -20.08 8.24
C LYS A 220 23.99 -21.09 9.35
N ILE A 221 24.11 -20.67 10.62
CA ILE A 221 23.80 -21.53 11.77
C ILE A 221 22.32 -21.93 11.75
N PHE A 222 21.40 -20.98 11.54
CA PHE A 222 19.97 -21.26 11.59
C PHE A 222 19.51 -22.19 10.45
N HIS A 223 20.08 -22.08 9.25
CA HIS A 223 19.78 -22.99 8.14
C HIS A 223 20.26 -24.43 8.39
N GLU A 224 21.39 -24.60 9.06
CA GLU A 224 21.97 -25.91 9.38
C GLU A 224 21.30 -26.55 10.59
N VAL A 225 21.08 -25.79 11.67
CA VAL A 225 20.42 -26.27 12.90
C VAL A 225 18.92 -26.43 12.69
N LYS A 226 18.31 -25.62 11.83
CA LYS A 226 16.88 -25.55 11.45
C LYS A 226 15.91 -25.16 12.58
N VAL A 227 16.21 -25.53 13.82
CA VAL A 227 15.37 -25.30 14.99
C VAL A 227 15.77 -23.99 15.67
N PHE A 228 14.79 -23.13 16.01
CA PHE A 228 15.10 -21.94 16.80
C PHE A 228 15.50 -22.32 18.23
N ARG A 229 16.56 -21.67 18.71
CA ARG A 229 17.25 -21.93 19.98
C ARG A 229 17.46 -20.63 20.74
N ALA A 230 17.79 -20.74 22.02
CA ALA A 230 18.10 -19.57 22.82
C ALA A 230 19.37 -18.90 22.28
N ILE A 231 19.48 -17.57 22.37
CA ILE A 231 20.70 -16.84 21.95
C ILE A 231 21.97 -17.40 22.63
N VAL A 232 21.86 -17.92 23.85
CA VAL A 232 22.96 -18.56 24.58
C VAL A 232 23.50 -19.78 23.85
N ASP A 233 22.64 -20.54 23.16
CA ASP A 233 23.04 -21.73 22.40
C ASP A 233 23.87 -21.36 21.16
N TYR A 234 23.60 -20.18 20.56
CA TYR A 234 24.34 -19.69 19.38
C TYR A 234 25.81 -19.40 19.67
N ARG A 235 26.19 -19.18 20.93
CA ARG A 235 27.61 -19.13 21.35
C ARG A 235 28.33 -20.44 21.03
N ASN A 236 27.70 -21.57 21.38
CA ASN A 236 28.28 -22.88 21.20
C ASN A 236 28.29 -23.25 19.72
N TYR A 237 27.21 -22.97 18.99
CA TYR A 237 27.16 -23.18 17.54
C TYR A 237 28.20 -22.35 16.79
N PHE A 238 28.47 -21.10 17.21
CA PHE A 238 29.52 -20.28 16.63
C PHE A 238 30.90 -20.96 16.78
N LEU A 239 31.24 -21.43 17.99
CA LEU A 239 32.50 -22.13 18.24
C LEU A 239 32.58 -23.41 17.42
N GLU A 240 31.53 -24.24 17.47
CA GLU A 240 31.46 -25.50 16.74
C GLU A 240 31.60 -25.29 15.22
N PHE A 241 30.91 -24.29 14.66
CA PHE A 241 30.98 -24.02 13.22
C PHE A 241 32.33 -23.44 12.82
N LYS A 242 32.98 -22.65 13.70
CA LYS A 242 34.32 -22.12 13.46
C LYS A 242 35.37 -23.24 13.51
N GLU A 243 35.32 -24.10 14.52
CA GLU A 243 36.21 -25.27 14.67
C GLU A 243 36.05 -26.28 13.51
N LYS A 244 34.82 -26.50 13.05
CA LYS A 244 34.53 -27.38 11.89
C LYS A 244 34.81 -26.72 10.53
N ASN A 245 35.37 -25.51 10.49
CA ASN A 245 35.55 -24.71 9.27
C ASN A 245 34.26 -24.52 8.44
N LYS A 246 33.09 -24.58 9.10
CA LYS A 246 31.80 -24.25 8.49
C LYS A 246 31.63 -22.73 8.36
N ILE A 247 32.25 -21.92 9.20
CA ILE A 247 32.30 -20.45 9.06
C ILE A 247 33.75 -19.98 9.03
N ASP A 248 34.05 -19.06 8.12
CA ASP A 248 35.33 -18.38 8.02
C ASP A 248 35.12 -16.89 8.36
N THR A 249 35.61 -16.50 9.53
CA THR A 249 35.31 -15.19 10.14
C THR A 249 36.40 -14.73 11.09
N ASP A 250 36.75 -13.44 10.97
CA ASP A 250 37.65 -12.73 11.88
C ASP A 250 36.94 -12.28 13.17
N LEU A 251 35.61 -12.36 13.24
CA LEU A 251 34.86 -12.02 14.45
C LEU A 251 35.35 -12.87 15.64
N SER A 252 35.63 -12.20 16.75
CA SER A 252 35.83 -12.88 18.02
C SER A 252 34.48 -13.37 18.56
N LEU A 253 34.51 -14.37 19.45
CA LEU A 253 33.30 -14.83 20.11
C LEU A 253 32.62 -13.68 20.89
N ARG A 254 33.42 -12.77 21.47
CA ARG A 254 32.91 -11.62 22.21
C ARG A 254 32.13 -10.68 21.30
N ASP A 255 32.71 -10.31 20.17
CA ASP A 255 32.08 -9.40 19.20
C ASP A 255 30.82 -10.02 18.61
N PHE A 256 30.84 -11.32 18.29
CA PHE A 256 29.66 -12.05 17.85
C PHE A 256 28.52 -12.00 18.88
N ILE A 257 28.82 -12.22 20.16
CA ILE A 257 27.81 -12.16 21.24
C ILE A 257 27.27 -10.73 21.42
N ASP A 258 28.14 -9.73 21.40
CA ASP A 258 27.74 -8.33 21.58
C ASP A 258 26.88 -7.85 20.39
N ASN A 259 27.23 -8.23 19.17
CA ASN A 259 26.45 -7.97 17.97
C ASN A 259 25.10 -8.71 17.98
N LEU A 260 25.04 -9.98 18.39
CA LEU A 260 23.77 -10.69 18.55
C LEU A 260 22.85 -10.03 19.57
N ARG A 261 23.40 -9.59 20.71
CA ARG A 261 22.65 -8.84 21.73
C ARG A 261 22.13 -7.51 21.17
N TRP A 262 22.91 -6.85 20.33
CA TRP A 262 22.51 -5.64 19.64
C TRP A 262 21.38 -5.89 18.65
N ILE A 263 21.51 -6.90 17.77
CA ILE A 263 20.47 -7.30 16.79
C ILE A 263 19.17 -7.59 17.52
N ARG A 264 19.24 -8.34 18.63
CA ARG A 264 18.10 -8.67 19.49
C ARG A 264 17.40 -7.44 20.06
N LYS A 265 18.16 -6.47 20.57
CA LYS A 265 17.60 -5.29 21.25
C LYS A 265 17.08 -4.25 20.26
N ASN A 266 17.67 -4.17 19.07
CA ASN A 266 17.51 -3.03 18.17
C ASN A 266 16.86 -3.32 16.82
N THR A 267 16.53 -4.58 16.52
CA THR A 267 15.97 -4.97 15.22
C THR A 267 14.82 -5.98 15.37
N TYR A 268 14.09 -6.20 14.28
CA TYR A 268 13.03 -7.20 14.15
C TYR A 268 13.51 -8.48 13.42
N ILE A 269 14.83 -8.61 13.23
CA ILE A 269 15.42 -9.79 12.58
C ILE A 269 15.30 -10.97 13.53
N GLY A 270 14.77 -12.09 13.05
CA GLY A 270 14.60 -13.28 13.87
C GLY A 270 14.29 -14.54 13.08
N PRO A 271 14.20 -15.68 13.78
CA PRO A 271 13.82 -16.96 13.19
C PRO A 271 12.47 -16.83 12.50
N SER A 272 12.41 -17.23 11.24
CA SER A 272 11.17 -17.36 10.48
C SER A 272 11.25 -18.62 9.64
N TYR A 273 10.09 -19.16 9.29
CA TYR A 273 9.98 -20.35 8.48
C TYR A 273 9.03 -20.12 7.30
N GLN A 274 9.36 -20.71 6.16
CA GLN A 274 8.43 -20.89 5.05
C GLN A 274 7.61 -22.16 5.30
N VAL A 275 6.32 -22.12 4.96
CA VAL A 275 5.43 -23.29 5.02
C VAL A 275 5.34 -23.95 3.65
N ASN A 276 5.47 -25.27 3.61
CA ASN A 276 5.17 -26.12 2.47
C ASN A 276 3.68 -26.47 2.46
N TRP A 277 2.89 -25.64 1.79
CA TRP A 277 1.43 -25.80 1.69
C TRP A 277 1.01 -27.13 1.06
N ARG A 278 1.80 -27.66 0.12
CA ARG A 278 1.49 -28.92 -0.55
C ARG A 278 1.56 -30.13 0.37
N VAL A 279 2.33 -30.06 1.46
CA VAL A 279 2.39 -31.11 2.50
C VAL A 279 1.04 -31.31 3.20
N ILE A 280 0.18 -30.29 3.16
CA ILE A 280 -1.14 -30.32 3.78
C ILE A 280 -2.25 -30.11 2.74
N ASP A 281 -2.07 -30.62 1.52
CA ASP A 281 -3.05 -30.55 0.43
C ASP A 281 -3.58 -29.14 0.11
N VAL A 282 -2.71 -28.14 0.22
CA VAL A 282 -2.97 -26.77 -0.22
C VAL A 282 -2.04 -26.45 -1.39
N GLU A 283 -2.62 -26.06 -2.51
CA GLU A 283 -1.89 -25.63 -3.71
C GLU A 283 -1.70 -24.10 -3.68
N VAL A 284 -0.61 -23.63 -4.26
CA VAL A 284 -0.32 -22.20 -4.40
C VAL A 284 -0.21 -21.85 -5.88
N PHE A 285 -0.97 -20.84 -6.30
CA PHE A 285 -0.97 -20.34 -7.66
C PHE A 285 -0.60 -18.86 -7.68
N PHE A 286 0.50 -18.53 -8.33
CA PHE A 286 0.84 -17.15 -8.67
C PHE A 286 0.02 -16.74 -9.90
N THR A 287 -0.85 -15.73 -9.78
CA THR A 287 -1.80 -15.36 -10.86
C THR A 287 -1.73 -13.88 -11.21
N ILE A 288 -1.78 -13.58 -12.51
CA ILE A 288 -1.89 -12.24 -13.09
C ILE A 288 -3.19 -12.14 -13.88
N PHE A 289 -4.06 -11.23 -13.45
CA PHE A 289 -5.30 -10.84 -14.12
C PHE A 289 -5.06 -9.61 -15.00
N SER A 290 -5.45 -9.68 -16.27
CA SER A 290 -5.48 -8.53 -17.16
C SER A 290 -6.93 -8.17 -17.51
N PHE A 291 -7.47 -7.17 -16.80
CA PHE A 291 -8.89 -6.81 -16.88
C PHE A 291 -9.23 -5.99 -18.12
N ASN A 292 -10.43 -6.19 -18.66
CA ASN A 292 -10.96 -5.38 -19.76
C ASN A 292 -11.03 -3.88 -19.38
N SER A 293 -10.58 -2.98 -20.27
CA SER A 293 -10.54 -1.54 -20.01
C SER A 293 -11.91 -0.86 -19.94
N LEU A 294 -12.99 -1.57 -20.28
CA LEU A 294 -14.35 -1.12 -19.99
C LEU A 294 -14.67 -1.15 -18.49
N LEU A 295 -14.08 -2.08 -17.74
CA LEU A 295 -14.26 -2.20 -16.30
C LEU A 295 -13.60 -1.01 -15.59
N SER A 296 -14.28 -0.46 -14.59
CA SER A 296 -13.71 0.56 -13.72
C SER A 296 -12.81 -0.08 -12.67
N GLU A 297 -11.82 0.68 -12.20
CA GLU A 297 -10.97 0.23 -11.11
C GLU A 297 -11.76 -0.06 -9.82
N GLN A 298 -12.84 0.67 -9.56
CA GLN A 298 -13.70 0.42 -8.40
C GLN A 298 -14.28 -1.00 -8.44
N GLN A 299 -14.83 -1.38 -9.60
CA GLN A 299 -15.35 -2.73 -9.82
C GLN A 299 -14.26 -3.78 -9.58
N ILE A 300 -13.06 -3.56 -10.14
CA ILE A 300 -11.92 -4.49 -10.01
C ILE A 300 -11.47 -4.60 -8.54
N ASN A 301 -11.34 -3.49 -7.83
CA ASN A 301 -10.96 -3.48 -6.42
C ASN A 301 -12.02 -4.19 -5.55
N GLN A 302 -13.30 -4.00 -5.84
CA GLN A 302 -14.41 -4.67 -5.16
C GLN A 302 -14.37 -6.19 -5.39
N PHE A 303 -14.10 -6.61 -6.63
CA PHE A 303 -13.88 -8.01 -6.99
C PHE A 303 -12.67 -8.62 -6.25
N ILE A 304 -11.49 -7.99 -6.30
CA ILE A 304 -10.27 -8.49 -5.67
C ILE A 304 -10.41 -8.58 -4.15
N ALA A 305 -11.07 -7.60 -3.51
CA ALA A 305 -11.26 -7.58 -2.06
C ALA A 305 -12.09 -8.76 -1.53
N ASN A 306 -12.97 -9.33 -2.35
CA ASN A 306 -13.84 -10.44 -1.97
C ASN A 306 -13.46 -11.79 -2.62
N LEU A 307 -12.44 -11.81 -3.49
CA LEU A 307 -11.99 -12.98 -4.23
C LEU A 307 -11.53 -14.11 -3.27
N PRO A 308 -12.21 -15.28 -3.26
CA PRO A 308 -11.86 -16.36 -2.34
C PRO A 308 -10.44 -16.85 -2.55
N PHE A 309 -9.73 -17.08 -1.44
CA PHE A 309 -8.37 -17.64 -1.41
C PHE A 309 -7.26 -16.79 -2.05
N PHE A 310 -7.54 -15.57 -2.50
CA PHE A 310 -6.57 -14.67 -3.12
C PHE A 310 -5.93 -13.69 -2.12
N TYR A 311 -4.61 -13.55 -2.16
CA TYR A 311 -3.84 -12.78 -1.18
C TYR A 311 -2.78 -11.90 -1.84
N GLN A 312 -2.46 -10.80 -1.15
CA GLN A 312 -1.34 -9.90 -1.45
C GLN A 312 -1.35 -9.40 -2.89
N SER A 313 -2.44 -8.74 -3.25
CA SER A 313 -2.61 -8.19 -4.59
C SER A 313 -1.81 -6.91 -4.79
N CYS A 314 -1.14 -6.74 -5.93
CA CYS A 314 -0.77 -5.41 -6.40
C CYS A 314 -1.17 -5.19 -7.85
N SER A 315 -1.31 -3.91 -8.20
CA SER A 315 -1.67 -3.47 -9.54
C SER A 315 -0.47 -2.91 -10.32
N SER A 316 -0.61 -2.92 -11.63
CA SER A 316 0.23 -2.22 -12.59
C SER A 316 -0.67 -1.56 -13.64
N GLU A 317 -0.56 -0.24 -13.75
CA GLU A 317 -1.36 0.62 -14.64
C GLU A 317 -0.41 1.21 -15.69
N ASN A 318 -0.59 0.89 -16.97
CA ASN A 318 0.19 1.45 -18.09
C ASN A 318 -0.66 1.66 -19.37
N ASN A 319 -1.96 1.39 -19.27
CA ASN A 319 -2.98 1.52 -20.30
C ASN A 319 -4.34 1.70 -19.61
N PHE A 320 -5.46 1.81 -20.35
CA PHE A 320 -6.76 1.93 -19.68
C PHE A 320 -7.16 0.63 -18.97
N SER A 321 -6.50 -0.49 -19.30
CA SER A 321 -6.64 -1.72 -18.55
C SER A 321 -5.80 -1.77 -17.28
N ILE A 322 -6.24 -2.59 -16.33
CA ILE A 322 -5.55 -2.77 -15.05
C ILE A 322 -5.06 -4.21 -14.98
N ASN A 323 -3.78 -4.37 -14.69
CA ASN A 323 -3.19 -5.67 -14.38
C ASN A 323 -3.09 -5.83 -12.88
N VAL A 324 -3.63 -6.91 -12.34
CA VAL A 324 -3.51 -7.25 -10.92
C VAL A 324 -2.81 -8.59 -10.80
N PHE A 325 -1.74 -8.65 -10.01
CA PHE A 325 -1.13 -9.94 -9.65
C PHE A 325 -1.39 -10.25 -8.18
N GLY A 326 -1.34 -11.53 -7.81
CA GLY A 326 -1.35 -12.00 -6.42
C GLY A 326 -1.25 -13.52 -6.34
N TRP A 327 -1.47 -14.08 -5.15
CA TRP A 327 -1.36 -15.53 -4.91
C TRP A 327 -2.70 -16.12 -4.48
N PHE A 328 -3.16 -17.16 -5.17
CA PHE A 328 -4.11 -18.09 -4.59
C PHE A 328 -3.36 -19.08 -3.72
N VAL A 329 -3.80 -19.26 -2.50
CA VAL A 329 -3.36 -20.37 -1.64
C VAL A 329 -4.64 -21.15 -1.37
N ILE A 330 -4.82 -22.34 -1.91
CA ILE A 330 -6.16 -22.93 -1.99
C ILE A 330 -6.11 -24.42 -1.65
N PRO A 331 -7.05 -24.95 -0.83
CA PRO A 331 -7.14 -26.39 -0.65
C PRO A 331 -7.31 -27.07 -2.01
N LYS A 332 -6.52 -28.09 -2.28
CA LYS A 332 -6.43 -28.80 -3.57
C LYS A 332 -7.79 -29.24 -4.11
N LEU A 333 -8.72 -29.58 -3.22
CA LEU A 333 -10.09 -29.96 -3.57
C LEU A 333 -10.91 -28.87 -4.28
N TYR A 334 -10.48 -27.60 -4.25
CA TYR A 334 -11.10 -26.49 -5.01
C TYR A 334 -10.36 -26.14 -6.32
N GLU A 335 -9.26 -26.83 -6.65
CA GLU A 335 -8.42 -26.50 -7.81
C GLU A 335 -9.22 -26.47 -9.13
N ASN A 336 -10.02 -27.51 -9.38
CA ASN A 336 -10.87 -27.58 -10.58
C ASN A 336 -11.93 -26.48 -10.62
N ASP A 337 -12.47 -26.08 -9.46
CA ASP A 337 -13.50 -25.04 -9.39
C ASP A 337 -12.88 -23.66 -9.63
N LEU A 338 -11.66 -23.43 -9.14
CA LEU A 338 -10.88 -22.24 -9.43
C LEU A 338 -10.58 -22.13 -10.93
N ILE A 339 -10.06 -23.19 -11.57
CA ILE A 339 -9.74 -23.19 -13.01
C ILE A 339 -11.00 -22.92 -13.83
N ARG A 340 -12.12 -23.56 -13.49
CA ARG A 340 -13.42 -23.35 -14.17
C ARG A 340 -13.93 -21.93 -13.99
N PHE A 341 -13.79 -21.36 -12.79
CA PHE A 341 -14.13 -19.98 -12.50
C PHE A 341 -13.27 -19.00 -13.32
N LEU A 342 -11.96 -19.20 -13.36
CA LEU A 342 -11.02 -18.37 -14.13
C LEU A 342 -11.32 -18.41 -15.64
N ASN A 343 -11.61 -19.59 -16.18
CA ASN A 343 -12.05 -19.73 -17.58
C ASN A 343 -13.35 -18.97 -17.84
N ARG A 344 -14.35 -19.07 -16.95
CA ARG A 344 -15.60 -18.31 -17.09
C ARG A 344 -15.39 -16.80 -17.09
N LEU A 345 -14.43 -16.28 -16.32
CA LEU A 345 -14.10 -14.84 -16.34
C LEU A 345 -13.53 -14.42 -17.70
N LYS A 346 -12.69 -15.27 -18.30
CA LYS A 346 -12.15 -15.06 -19.64
C LYS A 346 -13.27 -15.14 -20.68
N ASP A 347 -14.07 -16.19 -20.65
CA ASP A 347 -15.20 -16.43 -21.58
C ASP A 347 -16.17 -15.25 -21.60
N TYR A 348 -16.50 -14.68 -20.44
CA TYR A 348 -17.35 -13.48 -20.32
C TYR A 348 -16.68 -12.16 -20.75
N GLY A 349 -15.41 -12.19 -21.16
CA GLY A 349 -14.66 -11.03 -21.61
C GLY A 349 -14.21 -10.07 -20.50
N PHE A 350 -14.40 -10.43 -19.23
CA PHE A 350 -13.94 -9.62 -18.09
C PHE A 350 -12.42 -9.56 -18.01
N LEU A 351 -11.75 -10.63 -18.45
CA LEU A 351 -10.30 -10.73 -18.58
C LEU A 351 -9.94 -10.90 -20.06
N PHE A 352 -9.01 -10.09 -20.56
CA PHE A 352 -8.46 -10.27 -21.92
C PHE A 352 -7.20 -11.14 -21.93
N ASP A 353 -6.46 -11.18 -20.81
CA ASP A 353 -5.35 -12.11 -20.60
C ASP A 353 -5.36 -12.60 -19.15
N LEU A 354 -4.82 -13.80 -18.97
CA LEU A 354 -4.71 -14.47 -17.68
C LEU A 354 -3.47 -15.36 -17.72
N LEU A 355 -2.64 -15.23 -16.70
CA LEU A 355 -1.49 -16.09 -16.48
C LEU A 355 -1.57 -16.65 -15.07
N SER A 356 -1.52 -17.97 -14.92
CA SER A 356 -1.55 -18.61 -13.60
C SER A 356 -0.49 -19.71 -13.54
N ILE A 357 0.45 -19.58 -12.61
CA ILE A 357 1.58 -20.49 -12.40
C ILE A 357 1.33 -21.28 -11.13
N GLN A 358 1.24 -22.60 -11.25
CA GLN A 358 1.21 -23.50 -10.10
C GLN A 358 2.63 -23.63 -9.52
N GLU A 359 2.82 -23.17 -8.29
CA GLU A 359 4.13 -23.05 -7.64
C GLU A 359 4.71 -24.41 -7.26
N GLU A 360 5.86 -24.77 -7.82
CA GLU A 360 6.58 -26.03 -7.54
C GLU A 360 7.87 -25.81 -6.75
N GLU A 361 8.52 -24.68 -6.96
CA GLU A 361 9.77 -24.33 -6.28
C GLU A 361 9.80 -22.82 -6.07
N ILE A 362 10.15 -22.40 -4.86
CA ILE A 362 10.36 -21.00 -4.51
C ILE A 362 11.81 -20.78 -4.09
N GLY A 363 12.41 -19.72 -4.60
CA GLY A 363 13.76 -19.28 -4.29
C GLY A 363 13.76 -17.88 -3.72
N ASN A 364 14.63 -17.63 -2.74
CA ASN A 364 14.84 -16.31 -2.17
C ASN A 364 16.34 -16.05 -2.05
N PHE A 365 16.81 -15.11 -2.86
CA PHE A 365 18.19 -14.65 -2.88
C PHE A 365 18.29 -13.30 -2.18
N LEU A 366 19.24 -13.16 -1.24
CA LEU A 366 19.57 -11.90 -0.56
C LEU A 366 21.07 -11.63 -0.65
N ASN A 367 21.45 -10.44 -1.11
CA ASN A 367 22.85 -10.00 -1.16
C ASN A 367 23.15 -9.02 -0.02
N LEU A 368 23.76 -9.53 1.05
CA LEU A 368 24.08 -8.73 2.23
C LEU A 368 25.15 -7.66 1.98
N ASN A 369 25.89 -7.71 0.87
CA ASN A 369 26.84 -6.64 0.53
C ASN A 369 26.16 -5.26 0.40
N TYR A 370 24.86 -5.20 0.12
CA TYR A 370 24.10 -3.93 0.05
C TYR A 370 23.98 -3.20 1.39
N PHE A 371 24.01 -3.95 2.50
CA PHE A 371 23.87 -3.38 3.85
C PHE A 371 25.22 -2.98 4.45
N ARG A 372 26.32 -3.30 3.79
CA ARG A 372 27.66 -2.91 4.26
C ARG A 372 27.86 -1.42 4.13
N GLU A 373 28.55 -0.81 5.10
CA GLU A 373 28.73 0.65 5.22
C GLU A 373 29.20 1.28 3.90
N LYS A 374 30.12 0.60 3.22
CA LYS A 374 30.74 1.06 1.97
C LYS A 374 29.78 1.14 0.77
N PHE A 375 28.67 0.40 0.81
CA PHE A 375 27.70 0.30 -0.28
C PHE A 375 26.36 0.96 0.08
N PHE A 376 25.87 0.81 1.31
CA PHE A 376 24.56 1.27 1.75
C PHE A 376 24.29 2.75 1.42
N ASN A 377 25.21 3.64 1.82
CA ASN A 377 25.07 5.09 1.61
C ASN A 377 25.08 5.49 0.13
N LYS A 378 25.55 4.61 -0.76
CA LYS A 378 25.69 4.90 -2.19
C LYS A 378 24.43 4.56 -2.99
N LYS A 379 23.47 3.81 -2.44
CA LYS A 379 22.19 3.43 -3.07
C LYS A 379 22.30 3.02 -4.56
N ARG A 380 23.40 2.38 -4.94
CA ARG A 380 23.75 2.03 -6.32
C ARG A 380 23.76 0.52 -6.53
N ILE A 381 23.70 0.09 -7.79
CA ILE A 381 23.91 -1.32 -8.15
C ILE A 381 25.35 -1.71 -7.79
N ILE A 382 25.54 -2.85 -7.12
CA ILE A 382 26.85 -3.32 -6.67
C ILE A 382 27.67 -3.84 -7.85
N ASN A 383 28.94 -3.41 -7.91
CA ASN A 383 29.95 -3.98 -8.79
C ASN A 383 30.67 -5.14 -8.06
N ARG A 384 30.55 -6.37 -8.59
CA ARG A 384 31.18 -7.57 -8.03
C ARG A 384 32.71 -7.54 -8.13
N SER A 385 33.27 -6.83 -9.12
CA SER A 385 34.71 -6.65 -9.29
C SER A 385 35.32 -5.65 -8.29
N HIS A 386 34.48 -4.98 -7.49
CA HIS A 386 34.97 -4.03 -6.49
C HIS A 386 35.67 -4.78 -5.34
N ARG A 387 36.88 -4.37 -4.96
CA ARG A 387 37.72 -5.02 -3.92
C ARG A 387 37.06 -5.31 -2.57
N ALA A 388 36.00 -4.56 -2.23
CA ALA A 388 35.28 -4.76 -0.98
C ALA A 388 34.05 -5.65 -1.13
N TYR A 389 33.73 -6.14 -2.33
CA TYR A 389 32.66 -7.11 -2.51
C TYR A 389 33.13 -8.46 -1.98
N ILE A 390 32.31 -9.13 -1.16
CA ILE A 390 32.65 -10.44 -0.61
C ILE A 390 31.56 -11.44 -1.02
N PRO A 391 31.88 -12.47 -1.81
CA PRO A 391 30.91 -13.45 -2.30
C PRO A 391 30.19 -14.23 -1.20
N LYS A 392 30.79 -14.42 -0.02
CA LYS A 392 30.16 -15.17 1.09
C LYS A 392 28.84 -14.56 1.59
N PHE A 393 28.64 -13.26 1.32
CA PHE A 393 27.42 -12.51 1.65
C PHE A 393 26.30 -12.64 0.62
N GLU A 394 26.51 -13.43 -0.43
CA GLU A 394 25.45 -13.89 -1.35
C GLU A 394 24.72 -15.08 -0.70
N ILE A 395 23.44 -14.92 -0.36
CA ILE A 395 22.64 -15.96 0.32
C ILE A 395 21.52 -16.40 -0.60
N ASP A 396 21.46 -17.69 -0.93
CA ASP A 396 20.47 -18.29 -1.80
C ASP A 396 19.81 -19.48 -1.11
N ILE A 397 18.48 -19.45 -1.01
CA ILE A 397 17.68 -20.49 -0.38
C ILE A 397 16.57 -20.87 -1.36
N ASN A 398 16.52 -22.16 -1.72
CA ASN A 398 15.52 -22.71 -2.63
C ASN A 398 14.77 -23.83 -1.92
N ILE A 399 13.45 -23.82 -2.06
CA ILE A 399 12.50 -24.72 -1.40
C ILE A 399 11.69 -25.39 -2.50
N LYS A 400 11.68 -26.71 -2.52
CA LYS A 400 10.89 -27.50 -3.47
C LYS A 400 9.62 -28.01 -2.80
N TYR A 401 8.49 -27.76 -3.43
CA TYR A 401 7.18 -28.21 -2.98
C TYR A 401 6.87 -29.59 -3.51
N GLU A 402 7.45 -30.59 -2.85
CA GLU A 402 7.15 -32.00 -3.08
C GLU A 402 5.85 -32.40 -2.38
N LYS A 403 5.13 -33.36 -2.98
CA LYS A 403 3.93 -33.95 -2.37
C LYS A 403 4.35 -34.99 -1.34
N PRO A 404 3.69 -35.03 -0.17
CA PRO A 404 3.98 -36.03 0.84
C PRO A 404 3.44 -37.40 0.43
N GLU A 405 4.11 -38.46 0.87
CA GLU A 405 3.61 -39.84 0.69
C GLU A 405 2.35 -40.11 1.53
N LYS A 406 2.11 -39.33 2.60
CA LYS A 406 0.96 -39.45 3.50
C LYS A 406 0.40 -38.08 3.88
N GLU A 407 -0.92 -37.98 3.93
CA GLU A 407 -1.61 -36.77 4.40
C GLU A 407 -1.25 -36.45 5.86
N MET A 408 -0.95 -35.17 6.13
CA MET A 408 -0.71 -34.69 7.48
C MET A 408 -2.02 -34.34 8.19
N ASN A 409 -2.25 -35.05 9.28
CA ASN A 409 -3.35 -34.80 10.21
C ASN A 409 -3.00 -33.65 11.16
N LEU A 410 -3.50 -32.45 10.89
CA LEU A 410 -3.22 -31.24 11.68
C LEU A 410 -4.32 -30.96 12.70
N SER A 411 -3.96 -30.55 13.91
CA SER A 411 -4.87 -29.99 14.91
C SER A 411 -4.95 -28.46 14.84
N ILE A 412 -5.85 -27.86 15.63
CA ILE A 412 -5.98 -26.39 15.76
C ILE A 412 -4.63 -25.78 16.17
N LEU A 413 -3.98 -26.37 17.16
CA LEU A 413 -2.67 -25.95 17.64
C LEU A 413 -1.62 -26.01 16.52
N ASP A 414 -1.69 -27.01 15.63
CA ASP A 414 -0.73 -27.15 14.53
C ASP A 414 -0.87 -25.98 13.55
N PHE A 415 -2.09 -25.60 13.18
CA PHE A 415 -2.32 -24.41 12.34
C PHE A 415 -1.88 -23.12 13.04
N LEU A 416 -2.11 -22.96 14.34
CA LEU A 416 -1.65 -21.78 15.09
C LEU A 416 -0.10 -21.69 15.11
N ILE A 417 0.59 -22.83 15.20
CA ILE A 417 2.04 -22.89 15.05
C ILE A 417 2.44 -22.47 13.64
N LEU A 418 1.82 -23.03 12.59
CA LEU A 418 2.09 -22.69 11.18
C LEU A 418 1.80 -21.22 10.83
N ASP A 419 0.80 -20.63 11.49
CA ASP A 419 0.54 -19.20 11.39
C ASP A 419 1.72 -18.44 12.01
N ARG A 420 2.09 -18.73 13.27
CA ARG A 420 3.16 -18.03 14.00
C ARG A 420 4.56 -18.15 13.39
N VAL A 421 4.93 -19.30 12.83
CA VAL A 421 6.28 -19.49 12.25
C VAL A 421 6.59 -18.57 11.08
N ARG A 422 5.57 -18.02 10.41
CA ARG A 422 5.71 -17.13 9.24
C ARG A 422 5.77 -15.65 9.59
N TYR A 423 5.46 -15.28 10.83
CA TYR A 423 5.46 -13.89 11.27
C TYR A 423 6.89 -13.38 11.57
N TYR A 424 7.09 -12.06 11.47
CA TYR A 424 8.33 -11.39 11.89
C TYR A 424 8.63 -11.61 13.37
N SER A 425 9.87 -11.42 13.84
CA SER A 425 10.28 -11.81 15.20
C SER A 425 9.44 -11.23 16.35
N ILE A 426 8.80 -10.08 16.13
CA ILE A 426 7.92 -9.38 17.07
C ILE A 426 6.53 -10.03 17.18
N THR A 427 6.07 -10.66 16.09
CA THR A 427 4.74 -11.27 15.98
C THR A 427 4.78 -12.80 15.86
N GLY A 428 5.97 -13.38 15.60
CA GLY A 428 6.25 -14.80 15.41
C GLY A 428 7.16 -15.40 16.47
N PHE A 429 7.99 -16.37 16.10
CA PHE A 429 9.00 -16.94 17.01
C PHE A 429 10.24 -16.04 17.04
N SER A 430 10.80 -15.80 18.24
CA SER A 430 12.05 -15.06 18.40
C SER A 430 13.14 -15.97 18.98
N PHE A 431 14.40 -15.51 18.95
CA PHE A 431 15.54 -16.22 19.55
C PHE A 431 15.43 -16.39 21.07
N GLU A 432 14.43 -15.80 21.75
CA GLU A 432 14.22 -15.98 23.19
C GLU A 432 12.79 -16.36 23.59
N GLN A 433 12.74 -17.16 24.65
CA GLN A 433 11.56 -17.61 25.39
C GLN A 433 10.56 -18.47 24.60
N ARG A 434 10.88 -19.77 24.44
CA ARG A 434 9.85 -20.82 24.25
C ARG A 434 8.70 -20.64 25.23
N ASN A 435 8.97 -20.22 26.47
CA ASN A 435 7.95 -19.87 27.47
C ASN A 435 6.97 -18.79 27.00
N LYS A 436 7.46 -17.73 26.37
CA LYS A 436 6.67 -16.61 25.88
C LYS A 436 5.83 -17.07 24.70
N ALA A 437 6.46 -17.71 23.72
CA ALA A 437 5.77 -18.28 22.56
C ALA A 437 4.71 -19.31 22.97
N LEU A 438 4.97 -20.15 23.97
CA LEU A 438 4.00 -21.08 24.56
C LEU A 438 2.84 -20.35 25.23
N LYS A 439 3.12 -19.33 26.06
CA LYS A 439 2.08 -18.54 26.71
C LYS A 439 1.16 -17.94 25.65
N THR A 440 1.72 -17.35 24.60
CA THR A 440 0.92 -16.76 23.53
C THR A 440 0.17 -17.80 22.70
N LEU A 441 0.77 -18.96 22.40
CA LEU A 441 0.07 -20.06 21.71
C LEU A 441 -1.09 -20.63 22.55
N ARG A 442 -0.94 -20.75 23.87
CA ARG A 442 -2.02 -21.17 24.78
C ARG A 442 -3.17 -20.17 24.76
N THR A 443 -2.83 -18.89 24.76
CA THR A 443 -3.78 -17.78 24.63
C THR A 443 -4.51 -17.83 23.28
N ASP A 444 -3.79 -17.96 22.17
CA ASP A 444 -4.38 -18.09 20.82
C ASP A 444 -5.29 -19.31 20.71
N LEU A 445 -4.87 -20.45 21.28
CA LEU A 445 -5.65 -21.69 21.27
C LEU A 445 -6.95 -21.54 22.05
N PHE A 446 -6.89 -20.93 23.24
CA PHE A 446 -8.08 -20.64 24.02
C PHE A 446 -9.06 -19.76 23.23
N TYR A 447 -8.57 -18.67 22.62
CA TYR A 447 -9.42 -17.78 21.83
C TYR A 447 -10.01 -18.43 20.60
N GLU A 448 -9.24 -19.26 19.90
CA GLU A 448 -9.75 -19.97 18.74
C GLU A 448 -10.91 -20.90 19.14
N ILE A 449 -10.79 -21.59 20.27
CA ILE A 449 -11.86 -22.46 20.81
C ILE A 449 -13.09 -21.63 21.22
N VAL A 450 -12.89 -20.51 21.92
CA VAL A 450 -13.97 -19.60 22.33
C VAL A 450 -14.69 -19.00 21.11
N ASN A 451 -13.94 -18.50 20.13
CA ASN A 451 -14.47 -17.94 18.89
C ASN A 451 -15.29 -18.98 18.12
N GLN A 452 -14.79 -20.22 18.00
CA GLN A 452 -15.57 -21.29 17.37
C GLN A 452 -16.90 -21.52 18.08
N LYS A 453 -16.92 -21.58 19.42
CA LYS A 453 -18.17 -21.69 20.21
C LYS A 453 -19.12 -20.52 19.95
N GLU A 454 -18.60 -19.30 20.00
CA GLU A 454 -19.36 -18.08 19.84
C GLU A 454 -20.06 -18.00 18.48
N ILE A 455 -19.38 -18.42 17.40
CA ILE A 455 -19.96 -18.47 16.05
C ILE A 455 -21.23 -19.34 16.02
N TYR A 456 -21.25 -20.51 16.67
CA TYR A 456 -22.44 -21.38 16.67
C TYR A 456 -23.54 -20.88 17.60
N VAL A 457 -23.19 -20.27 18.73
CA VAL A 457 -24.17 -19.64 19.63
C VAL A 457 -24.86 -18.48 18.91
N LYS A 458 -24.09 -17.57 18.31
CA LYS A 458 -24.60 -16.48 17.47
C LYS A 458 -25.44 -17.01 16.32
N PHE A 459 -25.03 -18.11 15.67
CA PHE A 459 -25.83 -18.73 14.61
C PHE A 459 -27.21 -19.15 15.10
N LYS A 460 -27.30 -19.83 16.25
CA LYS A 460 -28.57 -20.26 16.84
C LYS A 460 -29.43 -19.08 17.26
N GLU A 461 -28.84 -18.09 17.90
CA GLU A 461 -29.52 -16.88 18.36
C GLU A 461 -30.09 -16.09 17.18
N ASN A 462 -29.26 -15.80 16.17
CA ASN A 462 -29.68 -15.07 14.98
C ASN A 462 -30.72 -15.87 14.17
N SER A 463 -30.59 -17.20 14.10
CA SER A 463 -31.63 -18.06 13.52
C SER A 463 -32.97 -17.93 14.25
N LYS A 464 -32.95 -17.90 15.60
CA LYS A 464 -34.15 -17.72 16.43
C LYS A 464 -34.77 -16.34 16.26
N LYS A 465 -33.95 -15.28 16.20
CA LYS A 465 -34.42 -13.91 15.95
C LYS A 465 -35.24 -13.82 14.66
N ILE A 466 -34.77 -14.47 13.59
CA ILE A 466 -35.51 -14.52 12.31
C ILE A 466 -36.78 -15.36 12.44
N ARG A 467 -36.71 -16.56 13.02
CA ARG A 467 -37.83 -17.52 13.03
C ARG A 467 -38.96 -17.18 13.98
N ASN A 468 -38.66 -16.61 15.15
CA ASN A 468 -39.65 -16.34 16.19
C ASN A 468 -40.61 -15.21 15.82
N ASN A 469 -40.28 -14.43 14.79
CA ASN A 469 -41.12 -13.36 14.28
C ASN A 469 -41.58 -13.69 12.85
N LYS A 470 -42.90 -13.85 12.67
CA LYS A 470 -43.53 -14.21 11.39
C LYS A 470 -43.29 -13.18 10.29
N ASP A 471 -43.16 -11.91 10.64
CA ASP A 471 -42.92 -10.84 9.68
C ASP A 471 -41.44 -10.82 9.26
N ILE A 472 -40.52 -10.97 10.21
CA ILE A 472 -39.07 -11.01 9.94
C ILE A 472 -38.71 -12.22 9.06
N ILE A 473 -39.25 -13.42 9.35
CA ILE A 473 -38.99 -14.60 8.50
C ILE A 473 -39.53 -14.41 7.08
N ARG A 474 -40.74 -13.85 6.93
CA ARG A 474 -41.33 -13.56 5.61
C ARG A 474 -40.49 -12.53 4.86
N ASN A 475 -40.09 -11.45 5.52
CA ASN A 475 -39.26 -10.39 4.97
C ASN A 475 -37.87 -10.92 4.58
N PHE A 476 -37.26 -11.78 5.39
CA PHE A 476 -35.97 -12.39 5.07
C PHE A 476 -36.06 -13.29 3.83
N ILE A 477 -37.08 -14.17 3.76
CA ILE A 477 -37.29 -15.05 2.61
C ILE A 477 -37.49 -14.21 1.35
N GLN A 478 -38.36 -13.20 1.40
CA GLN A 478 -38.61 -12.31 0.27
C GLN A 478 -37.35 -11.56 -0.15
N PHE A 479 -36.54 -11.10 0.81
CA PHE A 479 -35.28 -10.41 0.55
C PHE A 479 -34.27 -11.31 -0.17
N ILE A 480 -34.08 -12.55 0.29
CA ILE A 480 -33.17 -13.50 -0.37
C ILE A 480 -33.67 -13.88 -1.76
N GLU A 481 -34.96 -14.20 -1.93
CA GLU A 481 -35.52 -14.58 -3.25
C GLU A 481 -35.41 -13.44 -4.27
N SER A 482 -35.69 -12.20 -3.86
CA SER A 482 -35.59 -11.02 -4.73
C SER A 482 -34.16 -10.73 -5.19
N ASN A 483 -33.15 -11.12 -4.40
CA ASN A 483 -31.75 -10.83 -4.66
C ASN A 483 -30.91 -12.06 -5.06
N LYS A 484 -31.53 -13.24 -5.17
CA LYS A 484 -30.85 -14.53 -5.40
C LYS A 484 -29.95 -14.57 -6.64
N LYS A 485 -30.30 -13.79 -7.67
CA LYS A 485 -29.53 -13.68 -8.92
C LYS A 485 -28.14 -13.06 -8.73
N PHE A 486 -27.98 -12.19 -7.74
CA PHE A 486 -26.71 -11.49 -7.47
C PHE A 486 -25.73 -12.33 -6.64
N GLY A 487 -26.22 -13.40 -6.01
CA GLY A 487 -25.41 -14.33 -5.23
C GLY A 487 -25.13 -13.86 -3.79
N PHE A 488 -24.63 -14.80 -2.98
CA PHE A 488 -24.42 -14.61 -1.54
C PHE A 488 -23.52 -13.43 -1.16
N PHE A 489 -22.39 -13.28 -1.86
CA PHE A 489 -21.38 -12.25 -1.55
C PHE A 489 -21.95 -10.84 -1.74
N PHE A 490 -22.69 -10.62 -2.83
CA PHE A 490 -23.32 -9.33 -3.14
C PHE A 490 -24.33 -8.92 -2.07
N ILE A 491 -25.21 -9.84 -1.69
CA ILE A 491 -26.26 -9.61 -0.69
C ILE A 491 -25.64 -9.21 0.66
N THR A 492 -24.58 -9.92 1.05
CA THR A 492 -23.88 -9.67 2.32
C THR A 492 -23.18 -8.31 2.31
N GLU A 493 -22.55 -7.95 1.18
CA GLU A 493 -21.85 -6.67 1.02
C GLU A 493 -22.81 -5.48 1.03
N ILE A 494 -23.93 -5.57 0.30
CA ILE A 494 -24.97 -4.53 0.33
C ILE A 494 -25.48 -4.33 1.75
N LEU A 495 -25.85 -5.40 2.47
CA LEU A 495 -26.34 -5.25 3.84
C LEU A 495 -25.33 -4.56 4.76
N LYS A 496 -24.04 -4.89 4.63
CA LYS A 496 -22.97 -4.22 5.37
C LYS A 496 -22.94 -2.72 5.07
N ASP A 497 -22.91 -2.36 3.78
CA ASP A 497 -22.83 -0.96 3.37
C ASP A 497 -24.09 -0.18 3.75
N LEU A 498 -25.27 -0.81 3.68
CA LEU A 498 -26.54 -0.24 4.15
C LEU A 498 -26.45 0.16 5.63
N LEU A 499 -25.97 -0.74 6.49
CA LEU A 499 -25.86 -0.49 7.93
C LEU A 499 -24.83 0.60 8.25
N GLU A 500 -23.62 0.48 7.70
CA GLU A 500 -22.54 1.45 7.92
C GLU A 500 -22.95 2.88 7.52
N LEU A 501 -23.64 3.01 6.38
CA LEU A 501 -24.08 4.32 5.89
C LEU A 501 -25.29 4.86 6.65
N THR A 502 -26.18 3.99 7.12
CA THR A 502 -27.33 4.41 7.92
C THR A 502 -26.89 5.08 9.21
N ASP A 503 -25.92 4.50 9.92
CA ASP A 503 -25.34 5.10 11.13
C ASP A 503 -24.70 6.46 10.83
N LEU A 504 -23.90 6.51 9.78
CA LEU A 504 -23.24 7.75 9.37
C LEU A 504 -24.23 8.87 9.03
N ILE A 505 -25.32 8.53 8.34
CA ILE A 505 -26.34 9.52 7.96
C ILE A 505 -27.11 10.00 9.19
N ILE A 506 -27.45 9.12 10.15
CA ILE A 506 -28.09 9.51 11.42
C ILE A 506 -27.20 10.50 12.18
N ASP A 507 -25.91 10.18 12.35
CA ASP A 507 -24.94 11.06 13.02
C ASP A 507 -24.86 12.43 12.34
N ALA A 508 -24.90 12.44 11.00
CA ALA A 508 -24.86 13.67 10.23
C ALA A 508 -26.16 14.47 10.37
N ILE A 509 -27.33 13.83 10.35
CA ILE A 509 -28.64 14.49 10.57
C ILE A 509 -28.65 15.20 11.93
N GLU A 510 -28.20 14.52 12.99
CA GLU A 510 -28.15 15.08 14.34
C GLU A 510 -27.14 16.22 14.44
N LYS A 511 -25.96 16.07 13.82
CA LYS A 511 -24.90 17.08 13.86
C LYS A 511 -25.20 18.35 13.07
N TYR A 512 -25.89 18.22 11.94
CA TYR A 512 -26.17 19.34 11.02
C TYR A 512 -27.61 19.85 11.11
N ASP A 513 -28.41 19.38 12.07
CA ASP A 513 -29.83 19.74 12.28
C ASP A 513 -30.66 19.62 10.98
N ILE A 514 -30.52 18.49 10.27
CA ILE A 514 -31.23 18.23 9.02
C ILE A 514 -32.70 17.91 9.34
N LYS A 515 -33.63 18.77 8.92
CA LYS A 515 -35.03 18.72 9.38
C LYS A 515 -35.95 17.85 8.55
N ASN A 516 -35.63 17.60 7.29
CA ASN A 516 -36.49 16.83 6.39
C ASN A 516 -35.69 16.11 5.29
N PHE A 517 -36.38 15.22 4.58
CA PHE A 517 -35.79 14.40 3.53
C PHE A 517 -35.17 15.21 2.38
N TYR A 518 -35.79 16.33 2.00
CA TYR A 518 -35.26 17.20 0.94
C TYR A 518 -33.93 17.83 1.36
N THR A 519 -33.83 18.36 2.58
CA THR A 519 -32.58 18.89 3.14
C THR A 519 -31.49 17.82 3.30
N LEU A 520 -31.87 16.55 3.53
CA LEU A 520 -30.94 15.42 3.52
C LEU A 520 -30.40 15.18 2.12
N GLN A 521 -31.26 15.16 1.10
CA GLN A 521 -30.85 15.00 -0.30
C GLN A 521 -29.91 16.11 -0.75
N GLU A 522 -30.20 17.37 -0.41
CA GLU A 522 -29.29 18.49 -0.67
C GLU A 522 -27.93 18.29 0.03
N SER A 523 -27.94 17.89 1.31
CA SER A 523 -26.70 17.63 2.06
C SER A 523 -25.86 16.49 1.49
N ILE A 524 -26.49 15.48 0.88
CA ILE A 524 -25.82 14.38 0.17
C ILE A 524 -25.17 14.90 -1.12
N VAL A 525 -25.94 15.63 -1.93
CA VAL A 525 -25.46 16.20 -3.21
C VAL A 525 -24.29 17.17 -2.97
N GLU A 526 -24.37 17.96 -1.91
CA GLU A 526 -23.32 18.90 -1.51
C GLU A 526 -22.14 18.24 -0.77
N ASN A 527 -22.15 16.91 -0.59
CA ASN A 527 -21.14 16.14 0.16
C ASN A 527 -20.93 16.62 1.62
N LYS A 528 -21.95 17.22 2.25
CA LYS A 528 -21.86 17.77 3.63
C LYS A 528 -21.87 16.67 4.71
N LEU A 529 -22.32 15.46 4.38
CA LEU A 529 -22.48 14.37 5.36
C LEU A 529 -21.17 13.75 5.86
N SER A 530 -20.12 13.68 5.03
CA SER A 530 -18.86 13.08 5.44
C SER A 530 -17.66 13.75 4.80
N LYS A 531 -16.65 14.04 5.62
CA LYS A 531 -15.32 14.50 5.16
C LYS A 531 -14.40 13.34 4.79
N ASN A 532 -14.94 12.12 4.68
CA ASN A 532 -14.21 10.93 4.27
C ASN A 532 -14.65 10.49 2.87
N LEU A 533 -13.68 10.50 1.96
CA LEU A 533 -13.90 10.15 0.56
C LEU A 533 -14.47 8.73 0.38
N SER A 534 -14.07 7.75 1.22
CA SER A 534 -14.62 6.39 1.13
C SER A 534 -16.11 6.33 1.44
N HIS A 535 -16.60 7.12 2.38
CA HIS A 535 -18.03 7.16 2.71
C HIS A 535 -18.82 7.86 1.61
N THR A 536 -18.31 8.97 1.07
CA THR A 536 -18.96 9.66 -0.06
C THR A 536 -19.08 8.77 -1.30
N LEU A 537 -18.07 7.93 -1.59
CA LEU A 537 -18.11 6.99 -2.70
C LEU A 537 -19.23 5.94 -2.52
N LYS A 538 -19.38 5.37 -1.32
CA LYS A 538 -20.45 4.40 -1.04
C LYS A 538 -21.85 5.03 -1.14
N ILE A 539 -22.04 6.27 -0.69
CA ILE A 539 -23.32 6.99 -0.78
C ILE A 539 -23.72 7.26 -2.24
N LYS A 540 -22.74 7.50 -3.11
CA LYS A 540 -22.96 7.72 -4.55
C LYS A 540 -23.28 6.43 -5.33
N ASP A 541 -23.09 5.25 -4.74
CA ASP A 541 -23.46 3.99 -5.40
C ASP A 541 -24.97 3.98 -5.71
N PRO A 542 -25.40 3.77 -6.97
CA PRO A 542 -26.80 3.91 -7.35
C PRO A 542 -27.75 2.94 -6.63
N ILE A 543 -27.28 1.73 -6.33
CA ILE A 543 -28.08 0.68 -5.69
C ILE A 543 -28.26 1.05 -4.21
N ILE A 544 -27.16 1.38 -3.55
CA ILE A 544 -27.14 1.82 -2.16
C ILE A 544 -27.96 3.11 -2.00
N ASN A 545 -27.76 4.10 -2.86
CA ASN A 545 -28.48 5.36 -2.82
C ASN A 545 -30.00 5.14 -2.90
N ARG A 546 -30.45 4.29 -3.83
CA ARG A 546 -31.86 3.94 -3.95
C ARG A 546 -32.40 3.31 -2.66
N ILE A 547 -31.72 2.29 -2.13
CA ILE A 547 -32.21 1.54 -0.97
C ILE A 547 -32.14 2.39 0.31
N ILE A 548 -31.03 3.09 0.56
CA ILE A 548 -30.84 3.91 1.75
C ILE A 548 -31.67 5.18 1.67
N ILE A 549 -31.47 5.98 0.63
CA ILE A 549 -31.98 7.35 0.63
C ILE A 549 -33.48 7.31 0.28
N ARG A 550 -33.88 6.64 -0.80
CA ARG A 550 -35.30 6.63 -1.20
C ARG A 550 -36.14 5.69 -0.34
N ASP A 551 -35.69 4.46 -0.12
CA ASP A 551 -36.54 3.43 0.49
C ASP A 551 -36.45 3.38 2.03
N LEU A 552 -35.33 3.77 2.64
CA LEU A 552 -35.13 3.71 4.09
C LEU A 552 -35.33 5.08 4.78
N PHE A 553 -34.56 6.11 4.38
CA PHE A 553 -34.52 7.41 5.06
C PHE A 553 -35.76 8.28 4.86
N GLN A 554 -36.60 7.99 3.86
CA GLN A 554 -37.92 8.60 3.80
C GLN A 554 -38.71 8.34 5.08
N TYR A 555 -38.66 7.10 5.61
CA TYR A 555 -39.30 6.74 6.87
C TYR A 555 -38.67 7.43 8.08
N PHE A 556 -37.38 7.79 8.05
CA PHE A 556 -36.74 8.48 9.18
C PHE A 556 -37.46 9.79 9.52
N PHE A 557 -37.90 10.53 8.49
CA PHE A 557 -38.58 11.81 8.65
C PHE A 557 -40.10 11.71 8.74
N THR A 558 -40.72 10.65 8.19
CA THR A 558 -42.19 10.48 8.22
C THR A 558 -42.68 9.57 9.35
N GLU A 559 -42.00 8.45 9.59
CA GLU A 559 -42.38 7.38 10.54
C GLU A 559 -41.10 6.77 11.17
N LYS A 560 -40.46 7.50 12.10
CA LYS A 560 -39.17 7.11 12.68
C LYS A 560 -39.15 5.69 13.26
N GLU A 561 -40.27 5.23 13.83
CA GLU A 561 -40.41 3.86 14.35
C GLU A 561 -40.29 2.80 13.24
N ARG A 562 -40.90 3.05 12.08
CA ARG A 562 -40.81 2.16 10.91
C ARG A 562 -39.39 2.11 10.36
N PHE A 563 -38.68 3.23 10.35
CA PHE A 563 -37.26 3.28 10.02
C PHE A 563 -36.42 2.42 10.98
N LEU A 564 -36.60 2.59 12.29
CA LEU A 564 -35.86 1.84 13.30
C LEU A 564 -36.13 0.33 13.18
N ASN A 565 -37.38 -0.06 12.95
CA ASN A 565 -37.75 -1.45 12.71
C ASN A 565 -37.08 -2.03 11.46
N LYS A 566 -37.03 -1.27 10.36
CA LYS A 566 -36.39 -1.73 9.12
C LYS A 566 -34.87 -1.84 9.21
N LYS A 567 -34.23 -0.87 9.89
CA LYS A 567 -32.80 -0.93 10.21
C LYS A 567 -32.50 -2.18 11.04
N HIS A 568 -33.31 -2.44 12.07
CA HIS A 568 -33.15 -3.61 12.93
C HIS A 568 -33.34 -4.94 12.18
N GLU A 569 -34.28 -5.01 11.24
CA GLU A 569 -34.39 -6.18 10.35
C GLU A 569 -33.10 -6.41 9.55
N PHE A 570 -32.53 -5.37 8.95
CA PHE A 570 -31.28 -5.48 8.20
C PHE A 570 -30.09 -5.88 9.07
N GLU A 571 -30.00 -5.40 10.31
CA GLU A 571 -29.01 -5.86 11.30
C GLU A 571 -29.13 -7.38 11.53
N ILE A 572 -30.34 -7.87 11.79
CA ILE A 572 -30.60 -9.31 11.99
C ILE A 572 -30.20 -10.11 10.74
N PHE A 573 -30.52 -9.62 9.55
CA PHE A 573 -30.22 -10.30 8.28
C PHE A 573 -28.71 -10.36 8.05
N TYR A 574 -28.02 -9.25 8.26
CA TYR A 574 -26.58 -9.14 8.12
C TYR A 574 -25.83 -10.04 9.10
N ASP A 575 -26.23 -10.03 10.38
CA ASP A 575 -25.65 -10.86 11.43
C ASP A 575 -25.78 -12.35 11.09
N PHE A 576 -26.96 -12.76 10.61
CA PHE A 576 -27.23 -14.13 10.23
C PHE A 576 -26.40 -14.58 9.00
N LEU A 577 -26.35 -13.77 7.94
CA LEU A 577 -25.55 -14.08 6.74
C LEU A 577 -24.05 -14.05 7.03
N THR A 578 -23.58 -13.12 7.87
CA THR A 578 -22.19 -13.08 8.34
C THR A 578 -21.83 -14.36 9.08
N THR A 579 -22.74 -14.87 9.90
CA THR A 579 -22.55 -16.15 10.59
C THR A 579 -22.54 -17.33 9.60
N CYS A 580 -23.41 -17.33 8.59
CA CYS A 580 -23.38 -18.31 7.50
C CYS A 580 -22.04 -18.30 6.75
N LYS A 581 -21.48 -17.11 6.46
CA LYS A 581 -20.16 -16.93 5.84
C LYS A 581 -19.04 -17.54 6.69
N LYS A 582 -19.06 -17.30 8.01
CA LYS A 582 -18.11 -17.91 8.98
C LYS A 582 -18.23 -19.44 8.99
N LEU A 583 -19.45 -19.98 8.82
CA LEU A 583 -19.73 -21.42 8.73
C LEU A 583 -19.57 -22.04 7.32
N ARG A 584 -19.16 -21.27 6.32
CA ARG A 584 -19.00 -21.70 4.91
C ARG A 584 -20.30 -22.18 4.24
N ILE A 585 -21.44 -21.62 4.65
CA ILE A 585 -22.75 -21.87 4.04
C ILE A 585 -23.05 -20.72 3.08
N PHE A 586 -22.78 -20.93 1.79
CA PHE A 586 -22.95 -19.91 0.75
C PHE A 586 -24.21 -20.11 -0.11
N ASN A 587 -24.74 -21.34 -0.15
CA ASN A 587 -25.90 -21.67 -0.97
C ASN A 587 -27.17 -21.01 -0.39
N LEU A 588 -27.73 -20.06 -1.13
CA LEU A 588 -28.92 -19.31 -0.73
C LEU A 588 -30.16 -20.21 -0.53
N ASP A 589 -30.30 -21.29 -1.31
CA ASP A 589 -31.39 -22.26 -1.14
C ASP A 589 -31.22 -23.10 0.13
N ALA A 590 -29.99 -23.47 0.46
CA ALA A 590 -29.69 -24.12 1.71
C ALA A 590 -29.99 -23.20 2.90
N ILE A 591 -29.64 -21.92 2.81
CA ILE A 591 -29.95 -20.90 3.83
C ILE A 591 -31.47 -20.77 4.06
N LEU A 592 -32.25 -20.67 2.98
CA LEU A 592 -33.71 -20.62 3.06
C LEU A 592 -34.29 -21.88 3.71
N LYS A 593 -33.73 -23.06 3.39
CA LYS A 593 -34.15 -24.33 3.98
C LYS A 593 -33.82 -24.43 5.48
N ILE A 594 -32.66 -23.92 5.90
CA ILE A 594 -32.24 -23.87 7.31
C ILE A 594 -33.25 -23.04 8.11
N ILE A 595 -33.61 -21.85 7.64
CA ILE A 595 -34.53 -20.97 8.38
C ILE A 595 -35.96 -21.55 8.43
N LYS A 596 -36.38 -22.26 7.38
CA LYS A 596 -37.70 -22.90 7.34
C LYS A 596 -37.82 -24.14 8.26
N SER A 597 -36.72 -24.76 8.69
CA SER A 597 -36.74 -26.03 9.42
C SER A 597 -36.06 -25.98 10.79
N GLU A 598 -36.86 -26.06 11.85
CA GLU A 598 -36.37 -26.14 13.24
C GLU A 598 -35.49 -27.35 13.49
N SER A 599 -35.91 -28.51 12.99
CA SER A 599 -35.22 -29.78 13.20
C SER A 599 -33.82 -29.76 12.58
N LEU A 600 -33.63 -29.07 11.44
CA LEU A 600 -32.32 -28.88 10.81
C LEU A 600 -31.42 -27.98 11.66
N ILE A 601 -31.91 -26.85 12.16
CA ILE A 601 -31.13 -25.96 13.03
C ILE A 601 -30.75 -26.67 14.33
N ASN A 602 -31.72 -27.32 14.99
CA ASN A 602 -31.49 -28.02 16.24
C ASN A 602 -30.53 -29.20 16.05
N ARG A 603 -30.64 -29.94 14.93
CA ARG A 603 -29.65 -30.97 14.58
C ARG A 603 -28.27 -30.37 14.34
N ILE A 604 -28.14 -29.33 13.51
CA ILE A 604 -26.85 -28.65 13.27
C ILE A 604 -26.24 -28.18 14.60
N PHE A 605 -27.04 -27.56 15.46
CA PHE A 605 -26.59 -27.06 16.75
C PHE A 605 -26.21 -28.18 17.73
N LEU A 606 -27.06 -29.19 17.94
CA LEU A 606 -26.78 -30.31 18.86
C LEU A 606 -25.53 -31.06 18.44
N THR A 607 -25.41 -31.39 17.15
CA THR A 607 -24.21 -32.06 16.64
C THR A 607 -22.97 -31.19 16.84
N LYS A 608 -23.08 -29.86 16.84
CA LYS A 608 -21.95 -28.93 16.98
C LYS A 608 -21.63 -28.54 18.43
N GLU A 609 -22.62 -28.52 19.31
CA GLU A 609 -22.46 -28.26 20.73
C GLU A 609 -21.75 -29.43 21.43
N GLU A 610 -22.15 -30.68 21.14
CA GLU A 610 -21.46 -31.87 21.63
C GLU A 610 -20.00 -31.89 21.15
N ARG A 611 -19.76 -31.50 19.91
CA ARG A 611 -18.42 -31.37 19.32
C ARG A 611 -17.54 -30.36 20.03
N ILE A 612 -18.05 -29.16 20.29
CA ILE A 612 -17.31 -28.11 21.00
C ILE A 612 -17.04 -28.51 22.45
N LYS A 613 -18.02 -29.15 23.11
CA LYS A 613 -17.82 -29.72 24.45
C LYS A 613 -16.69 -30.75 24.44
N ASN A 614 -16.68 -31.65 23.46
CA ASN A 614 -15.62 -32.66 23.31
C ASN A 614 -14.25 -32.02 23.04
N GLN A 615 -14.16 -31.00 22.19
CA GLN A 615 -12.91 -30.27 21.92
C GLN A 615 -12.41 -29.48 23.13
N TYR A 616 -13.31 -28.88 23.91
CA TYR A 616 -12.97 -28.17 25.14
C TYR A 616 -12.49 -29.13 26.23
N GLN A 617 -13.11 -30.31 26.32
CA GLN A 617 -12.72 -31.37 27.26
C GLN A 617 -11.42 -32.07 26.84
N SER A 618 -11.16 -32.24 25.54
CA SER A 618 -9.94 -32.88 25.02
C SER A 618 -8.72 -31.95 25.01
N ASN A 619 -8.94 -30.63 24.97
CA ASN A 619 -7.89 -29.61 24.93
C ASN A 619 -7.84 -28.82 26.24
N THR A 620 -7.81 -29.50 27.40
CA THR A 620 -7.49 -28.83 28.67
C THR A 620 -6.15 -28.10 28.51
N ILE A 621 -6.22 -26.77 28.55
CA ILE A 621 -5.15 -25.79 28.27
C ILE A 621 -3.91 -26.00 29.17
N SER A 622 -4.02 -26.87 30.18
CA SER A 622 -2.98 -27.27 31.12
C SER A 622 -1.83 -28.08 30.50
N ASP A 623 -2.04 -28.82 29.41
CA ASP A 623 -1.10 -29.93 29.06
C ASP A 623 -0.08 -29.57 27.96
N PHE A 624 -0.24 -28.47 27.22
CA PHE A 624 0.69 -28.10 26.15
C PHE A 624 2.01 -27.52 26.71
N GLY A 625 3.06 -28.33 26.73
CA GLY A 625 4.39 -28.00 27.29
C GLY A 625 5.46 -27.61 26.26
N LYS A 626 6.64 -27.21 26.76
CA LYS A 626 7.83 -26.90 25.92
C LYS A 626 8.28 -28.07 25.07
N GLU A 627 8.21 -29.27 25.61
CA GLU A 627 8.64 -30.49 24.95
C GLU A 627 7.70 -30.81 23.79
N GLU A 628 6.39 -30.64 23.98
CA GLU A 628 5.41 -30.86 22.91
C GLU A 628 5.60 -29.87 21.76
N LEU A 629 5.75 -28.56 22.03
CA LEU A 629 6.05 -27.56 20.99
C LEU A 629 7.35 -27.92 20.24
N GLY A 630 8.40 -28.29 20.98
CA GLY A 630 9.67 -28.72 20.39
C GLY A 630 9.52 -29.96 19.52
N SER A 631 8.75 -30.95 19.98
CA SER A 631 8.50 -32.19 19.24
C SER A 631 7.72 -31.94 17.95
N LYS A 632 6.72 -31.05 17.97
CA LYS A 632 5.93 -30.68 16.79
C LYS A 632 6.77 -29.94 15.77
N LEU A 633 7.55 -28.95 16.20
CA LEU A 633 8.46 -28.22 15.30
C LEU A 633 9.51 -29.15 14.69
N ASN A 634 10.12 -30.03 15.49
CA ASN A 634 11.04 -31.04 14.98
C ASN A 634 10.34 -31.95 13.96
N LYS A 635 9.12 -32.41 14.27
CA LYS A 635 8.32 -33.21 13.33
C LYS A 635 8.08 -32.46 12.02
N TYR A 636 7.80 -31.16 12.05
CA TYR A 636 7.57 -30.36 10.83
C TYR A 636 8.84 -30.13 10.01
N ILE A 637 9.96 -29.87 10.69
CA ILE A 637 11.26 -29.58 10.07
C ILE A 637 11.88 -30.85 9.46
N PHE A 638 11.72 -31.99 10.13
CA PHE A 638 12.34 -33.26 9.74
C PHE A 638 11.36 -34.22 9.08
N ASN A 639 10.15 -33.77 8.71
CA ASN A 639 9.25 -34.53 7.86
C ASN A 639 9.85 -34.69 6.45
N ASN A 640 9.42 -35.70 5.71
CA ASN A 640 9.79 -35.87 4.30
C ASN A 640 8.54 -35.87 3.41
N PRO A 641 8.28 -34.81 2.62
CA PRO A 641 9.01 -33.54 2.58
C PRO A 641 8.71 -32.67 3.83
N PRO A 642 9.60 -31.71 4.18
CA PRO A 642 9.43 -30.87 5.37
C PRO A 642 8.20 -29.97 5.22
N LEU A 643 7.42 -29.84 6.31
CA LEU A 643 6.27 -28.93 6.36
C LEU A 643 6.71 -27.47 6.54
N ILE A 644 7.80 -27.26 7.28
CA ILE A 644 8.38 -25.93 7.46
C ILE A 644 9.88 -25.96 7.20
N GLU A 645 10.39 -24.92 6.56
CA GLU A 645 11.81 -24.74 6.29
C GLU A 645 12.30 -23.39 6.83
N PRO A 646 13.52 -23.31 7.41
CA PRO A 646 14.05 -22.06 7.94
C PRO A 646 14.24 -21.03 6.82
N LEU A 647 13.84 -19.77 7.04
CA LEU A 647 13.92 -18.70 6.04
C LEU A 647 14.17 -17.31 6.67
N LEU A 648 15.21 -17.19 7.50
CA LEU A 648 15.51 -15.97 8.27
C LEU A 648 15.66 -14.71 7.40
N ILE A 649 16.19 -14.85 6.18
CA ILE A 649 16.43 -13.73 5.25
C ILE A 649 15.16 -12.95 4.89
N THR A 650 13.97 -13.52 5.08
CA THR A 650 12.70 -12.80 4.84
C THR A 650 12.47 -11.66 5.82
N THR A 651 13.05 -11.75 7.02
CA THR A 651 12.99 -10.72 8.06
C THR A 651 13.99 -9.59 7.86
N ILE A 652 14.78 -9.58 6.79
CA ILE A 652 15.69 -8.49 6.45
C ILE A 652 15.04 -7.62 5.36
N SER A 653 14.55 -6.43 5.73
CA SER A 653 13.94 -5.50 4.77
C SER A 653 14.99 -4.82 3.89
N VAL A 654 14.73 -4.81 2.59
CA VAL A 654 15.46 -4.00 1.59
C VAL A 654 14.75 -2.67 1.28
N GLY A 655 13.60 -2.42 1.90
CA GLY A 655 12.74 -1.27 1.64
C GLY A 655 13.39 0.09 1.93
N VAL A 656 14.52 0.13 2.64
CA VAL A 656 15.31 1.35 2.90
C VAL A 656 16.01 1.91 1.66
N PHE A 657 16.31 1.08 0.66
CA PHE A 657 17.04 1.49 -0.55
C PHE A 657 16.52 0.86 -1.86
N ALA A 658 15.59 -0.10 -1.79
CA ALA A 658 14.91 -0.68 -2.94
C ALA A 658 13.38 -0.64 -2.71
N LYS A 659 12.73 0.42 -3.22
CA LYS A 659 11.31 0.74 -2.98
C LYS A 659 10.32 0.02 -3.91
N TYR A 660 10.79 -0.67 -4.95
CA TYR A 660 9.97 -1.44 -5.88
C TYR A 660 10.77 -2.59 -6.50
N TYR A 661 10.08 -3.46 -7.23
CA TYR A 661 10.71 -4.53 -8.00
C TYR A 661 10.20 -4.59 -9.45
N ILE A 662 11.01 -5.17 -10.35
CA ILE A 662 10.59 -5.57 -11.69
C ILE A 662 10.29 -7.06 -11.68
N GLN A 663 9.12 -7.43 -12.19
CA GLN A 663 8.74 -8.81 -12.42
C GLN A 663 9.14 -9.24 -13.83
N ILE A 664 9.76 -10.41 -13.95
CA ILE A 664 10.15 -11.02 -15.21
C ILE A 664 9.57 -12.43 -15.24
N ILE A 665 8.84 -12.78 -16.28
CA ILE A 665 8.34 -14.14 -16.53
C ILE A 665 9.05 -14.67 -17.76
N ILE A 666 9.71 -15.82 -17.63
CA ILE A 666 10.50 -16.44 -18.70
C ILE A 666 10.15 -17.92 -18.84
N LYS A 667 10.31 -18.45 -20.05
CA LYS A 667 10.26 -19.89 -20.31
C LYS A 667 11.43 -20.58 -19.62
N LYS A 668 11.15 -21.71 -18.97
CA LYS A 668 12.17 -22.48 -18.28
C LYS A 668 12.98 -23.30 -19.27
N ASN A 669 14.28 -23.04 -19.32
CA ASN A 669 15.26 -23.83 -20.07
C ASN A 669 16.67 -23.64 -19.45
N PRO A 670 17.68 -24.44 -19.84
CA PRO A 670 19.01 -24.36 -19.26
C PRO A 670 19.68 -22.99 -19.42
N GLU A 671 19.43 -22.29 -20.53
CA GLU A 671 19.99 -20.96 -20.79
C GLU A 671 19.38 -19.91 -19.86
N SER A 672 18.05 -19.88 -19.73
CA SER A 672 17.30 -19.02 -18.81
C SER A 672 17.79 -19.18 -17.37
N ILE A 673 18.00 -20.42 -16.90
CA ILE A 673 18.53 -20.70 -15.55
C ILE A 673 19.96 -20.18 -15.40
N ARG A 674 20.82 -20.38 -16.41
CA ARG A 674 22.20 -19.87 -16.40
C ARG A 674 22.22 -18.34 -16.32
N ILE A 675 21.40 -17.66 -17.12
CA ILE A 675 21.29 -16.19 -17.12
C ILE A 675 20.78 -15.70 -15.77
N TYR A 676 19.70 -16.28 -15.24
CA TYR A 676 19.18 -15.96 -13.92
C TYR A 676 20.26 -16.03 -12.83
N ASN A 677 21.01 -17.14 -12.79
CA ASN A 677 22.07 -17.34 -11.79
C ASN A 677 23.19 -16.29 -11.88
N GLN A 678 23.47 -15.76 -13.07
CA GLN A 678 24.42 -14.65 -13.24
C GLN A 678 23.81 -13.31 -12.81
N LEU A 679 22.54 -13.09 -13.12
CA LEU A 679 21.84 -11.83 -12.94
C LEU A 679 21.51 -11.54 -11.47
N LYS A 680 21.08 -12.56 -10.71
CA LYS A 680 20.57 -12.38 -9.34
C LYS A 680 21.55 -11.69 -8.40
N ASN A 681 22.85 -11.95 -8.56
CA ASN A 681 23.91 -11.46 -7.66
C ASN A 681 24.11 -9.93 -7.71
N HIS A 682 23.57 -9.28 -8.73
CA HIS A 682 23.64 -7.82 -8.91
C HIS A 682 22.49 -7.06 -8.26
N PHE A 683 21.51 -7.75 -7.68
CA PHE A 683 20.37 -7.11 -7.04
C PHE A 683 20.39 -7.39 -5.53
N PRO A 684 19.82 -6.49 -4.70
CA PRO A 684 19.75 -6.70 -3.26
C PRO A 684 18.97 -7.94 -2.88
N ARG A 685 17.85 -8.18 -3.58
CA ARG A 685 16.99 -9.33 -3.35
C ARG A 685 16.38 -9.79 -4.67
N VAL A 686 16.27 -11.11 -4.83
CA VAL A 686 15.53 -11.73 -5.93
C VAL A 686 14.64 -12.83 -5.37
N LEU A 687 13.34 -12.74 -5.63
CA LEU A 687 12.43 -13.87 -5.44
C LEU A 687 12.27 -14.60 -6.76
N PHE A 688 12.31 -15.93 -6.69
CA PHE A 688 12.20 -16.84 -7.81
C PHE A 688 11.01 -17.76 -7.53
N ILE A 689 10.14 -17.93 -8.52
CA ILE A 689 9.03 -18.89 -8.50
C ILE A 689 9.16 -19.71 -9.76
N ARG A 690 9.20 -21.03 -9.63
CA ARG A 690 9.15 -21.97 -10.75
C ARG A 690 7.89 -22.79 -10.64
N GLY A 691 7.30 -23.05 -11.80
CA GLY A 691 6.11 -23.87 -11.87
C GLY A 691 5.61 -24.07 -13.29
N ASN A 692 4.45 -24.71 -13.39
CA ASN A 692 3.74 -24.91 -14.65
C ASN A 692 2.66 -23.84 -14.82
N GLU A 693 2.61 -23.23 -16.00
CA GLU A 693 1.50 -22.35 -16.38
C GLU A 693 0.27 -23.22 -16.70
N ILE A 694 -0.84 -23.00 -16.00
CA ILE A 694 -1.97 -23.95 -15.96
C ILE A 694 -2.68 -24.06 -17.32
N PHE A 695 -2.76 -22.96 -18.09
CA PHE A 695 -3.55 -22.91 -19.32
C PHE A 695 -2.79 -23.35 -20.57
N GLN A 696 -1.46 -23.20 -20.58
CA GLN A 696 -0.55 -23.55 -21.68
C GLN A 696 0.26 -24.81 -21.37
N ASN A 697 0.27 -25.26 -20.11
CA ASN A 697 1.08 -26.36 -19.61
C ASN A 697 2.58 -26.20 -19.94
N THR A 698 3.06 -24.96 -19.87
CA THR A 698 4.47 -24.62 -20.11
C THR A 698 5.18 -24.37 -18.80
N GLU A 699 6.37 -24.95 -18.64
CA GLU A 699 7.24 -24.64 -17.50
C GLU A 699 7.78 -23.20 -17.60
N VAL A 700 7.59 -22.44 -16.54
CA VAL A 700 7.97 -21.02 -16.46
C VAL A 700 8.72 -20.72 -15.18
N ILE A 701 9.48 -19.62 -15.24
CA ILE A 701 10.16 -19.01 -14.09
C ILE A 701 9.64 -17.57 -13.99
N ALA A 702 9.10 -17.20 -12.84
CA ALA A 702 8.80 -15.83 -12.47
C ALA A 702 9.87 -15.30 -11.50
N LEU A 703 10.52 -14.20 -11.87
CA LEU A 703 11.54 -13.51 -11.09
C LEU A 703 10.97 -12.18 -10.60
N GLN A 704 11.23 -11.81 -9.35
CA GLN A 704 10.98 -10.49 -8.81
C GLN A 704 12.33 -9.87 -8.40
N LEU A 705 12.78 -8.85 -9.12
CA LEU A 705 14.07 -8.18 -8.90
C LEU A 705 13.88 -6.87 -8.15
N TRP A 706 14.33 -6.78 -6.90
CA TRP A 706 14.33 -5.52 -6.17
C TRP A 706 15.41 -4.60 -6.72
N ILE A 707 15.05 -3.35 -7.02
CA ILE A 707 15.94 -2.42 -7.72
C ILE A 707 16.25 -1.23 -6.83
N THR A 708 17.53 -0.85 -6.81
CA THR A 708 18.01 0.35 -6.12
C THR A 708 17.75 1.61 -6.93
N ASN A 709 17.94 2.77 -6.32
CA ASN A 709 17.75 4.10 -6.90
C ASN A 709 18.38 4.28 -8.31
N ILE A 710 17.57 4.06 -9.36
CA ILE A 710 17.92 4.26 -10.77
C ILE A 710 16.91 5.18 -11.47
N THR A 711 17.40 6.04 -12.36
CA THR A 711 16.62 7.00 -13.15
C THR A 711 15.86 6.32 -14.30
N SER A 712 14.85 6.97 -14.89
CA SER A 712 14.11 6.45 -16.05
C SER A 712 15.02 6.00 -17.20
N LYS A 713 16.11 6.74 -17.48
CA LYS A 713 17.11 6.35 -18.51
C LYS A 713 17.87 5.07 -18.15
N GLU A 714 18.24 4.92 -16.88
CA GLU A 714 18.93 3.74 -16.36
C GLU A 714 17.98 2.52 -16.31
N LYS A 715 16.69 2.73 -16.03
CA LYS A 715 15.65 1.68 -16.12
C LYS A 715 15.48 1.18 -17.55
N LEU A 716 15.41 2.08 -18.52
CA LEU A 716 15.33 1.72 -19.94
C LEU A 716 16.52 0.85 -20.34
N LEU A 717 17.74 1.24 -19.94
CA LEU A 717 18.93 0.44 -20.15
C LEU A 717 18.83 -0.94 -19.49
N LEU A 718 18.33 -1.03 -18.25
CA LEU A 718 18.11 -2.31 -17.57
C LEU A 718 17.11 -3.20 -18.30
N ILE A 719 15.99 -2.64 -18.77
CA ILE A 719 14.96 -3.36 -19.54
C ILE A 719 15.56 -3.90 -20.84
N SER A 720 16.30 -3.08 -21.59
CA SER A 720 17.02 -3.51 -22.79
C SER A 720 18.02 -4.62 -22.50
N ILE A 721 18.78 -4.55 -21.40
CA ILE A 721 19.71 -5.61 -21.00
C ILE A 721 18.95 -6.92 -20.75
N ILE A 722 17.88 -6.88 -19.93
CA ILE A 722 17.09 -8.08 -19.61
C ILE A 722 16.47 -8.67 -20.87
N PHE A 723 15.91 -7.83 -21.74
CA PHE A 723 15.36 -8.25 -23.02
C PHE A 723 16.41 -8.98 -23.88
N ASN A 724 17.59 -8.39 -24.05
CA ASN A 724 18.66 -8.99 -24.86
C ASN A 724 19.24 -10.28 -24.25
N LEU A 725 19.18 -10.43 -22.93
CA LEU A 725 19.59 -11.66 -22.26
C LEU A 725 18.61 -12.80 -22.54
N PHE A 726 17.31 -12.60 -22.35
CA PHE A 726 16.32 -13.68 -22.45
C PHE A 726 15.70 -13.88 -23.84
N LYS A 727 15.66 -12.82 -24.67
CA LYS A 727 15.12 -12.83 -26.04
C LYS A 727 13.77 -13.56 -26.13
N ASP A 728 13.66 -14.58 -26.99
CA ASP A 728 12.45 -15.36 -27.25
C ASP A 728 11.94 -16.17 -26.04
N ASN A 729 12.75 -16.26 -24.98
CA ASN A 729 12.35 -16.89 -23.71
C ASN A 729 11.61 -15.92 -22.79
N LEU A 730 11.65 -14.60 -23.03
CA LEU A 730 10.93 -13.61 -22.24
C LEU A 730 9.43 -13.63 -22.58
N ILE A 731 8.59 -13.92 -21.59
CA ILE A 731 7.13 -13.92 -21.70
C ILE A 731 6.58 -12.55 -21.27
N SER A 732 7.06 -12.03 -20.15
CA SER A 732 6.61 -10.75 -19.60
C SER A 732 7.71 -10.06 -18.81
N LEU A 733 7.79 -8.73 -18.86
CA LEU A 733 8.59 -7.87 -17.98
C LEU A 733 7.73 -6.68 -17.58
N ARG A 734 7.45 -6.50 -16.29
CA ARG A 734 6.58 -5.42 -15.83
C ARG A 734 6.97 -4.95 -14.43
N ARG A 735 6.85 -3.65 -14.18
CA ARG A 735 7.00 -3.07 -12.85
C ARG A 735 5.71 -3.26 -12.06
N TYR A 736 5.83 -3.74 -10.83
CA TYR A 736 4.74 -3.79 -9.87
C TYR A 736 5.12 -3.04 -8.60
N PHE A 737 4.14 -2.35 -8.03
CA PHE A 737 4.34 -1.63 -6.78
C PHE A 737 3.98 -2.53 -5.61
N PHE A 738 4.94 -2.79 -4.72
CA PHE A 738 4.73 -3.60 -3.52
C PHE A 738 5.49 -2.96 -2.37
N ASP A 739 4.89 -3.00 -1.19
CA ASP A 739 5.46 -2.33 -0.03
C ASP A 739 6.49 -3.17 0.74
N GLY A 740 6.72 -4.41 0.30
CA GLY A 740 7.72 -5.31 0.88
C GLY A 740 7.21 -6.17 2.03
N PHE A 741 5.95 -6.02 2.45
CA PHE A 741 5.39 -6.73 3.61
C PHE A 741 4.42 -7.82 3.18
N PHE A 742 4.81 -9.07 3.42
CA PHE A 742 3.98 -10.23 3.16
C PHE A 742 3.04 -10.46 4.35
N LYS A 743 1.73 -10.24 4.17
CA LYS A 743 0.73 -10.61 5.18
C LYS A 743 0.60 -12.13 5.25
N PRO A 744 0.79 -12.77 6.43
CA PRO A 744 0.57 -14.22 6.55
C PRO A 744 -0.91 -14.56 6.38
N TYR A 745 -1.18 -15.75 5.86
CA TYR A 745 -2.52 -16.22 5.52
C TYR A 745 -2.77 -17.62 6.09
N SER A 746 -3.91 -17.85 6.75
CA SER A 746 -4.23 -19.17 7.34
C SER A 746 -5.26 -19.92 6.51
N ARG A 747 -5.23 -21.26 6.58
CA ARG A 747 -6.27 -22.13 6.00
C ARG A 747 -7.08 -22.90 7.07
N LYS A 748 -6.83 -22.62 8.35
CA LYS A 748 -7.57 -23.19 9.49
C LYS A 748 -9.09 -23.07 9.32
N ASP A 749 -9.47 -21.92 8.78
CA ASP A 749 -10.82 -21.46 8.49
C ASP A 749 -11.64 -22.35 7.54
N PHE A 750 -10.97 -23.25 6.82
CA PHE A 750 -11.56 -24.23 5.91
C PHE A 750 -11.19 -25.66 6.29
N TYR A 751 -10.55 -25.89 7.43
CA TYR A 751 -10.13 -27.22 7.87
C TYR A 751 -11.10 -27.77 8.94
N ASP A 752 -11.64 -28.96 8.70
CA ASP A 752 -12.43 -29.70 9.69
C ASP A 752 -11.47 -30.45 10.60
N PHE A 753 -11.20 -29.90 11.78
CA PHE A 753 -10.24 -30.46 12.76
C PHE A 753 -10.64 -31.83 13.32
N GLU A 754 -11.91 -32.22 13.21
CA GLU A 754 -12.38 -33.54 13.67
C GLU A 754 -12.16 -34.59 12.59
N LYS A 755 -12.61 -34.27 11.38
CA LYS A 755 -12.43 -35.15 10.21
C LYS A 755 -11.02 -35.09 9.65
N LYS A 756 -10.21 -34.16 10.14
CA LYS A 756 -8.83 -33.87 9.74
C LYS A 756 -8.67 -33.69 8.24
N LYS A 757 -9.59 -32.94 7.64
CA LYS A 757 -9.64 -32.67 6.20
C LYS A 757 -10.24 -31.31 5.89
N PHE A 758 -9.94 -30.77 4.71
CA PHE A 758 -10.55 -29.53 4.27
C PHE A 758 -12.04 -29.69 3.96
N LEU A 759 -12.81 -28.66 4.31
CA LEU A 759 -14.22 -28.51 3.97
C LEU A 759 -14.35 -28.16 2.50
N TYR A 760 -15.19 -28.92 1.80
CA TYR A 760 -15.56 -28.66 0.40
C TYR A 760 -16.99 -28.13 0.30
N THR A 761 -17.17 -27.05 -0.45
CA THR A 761 -18.48 -26.54 -0.87
C THR A 761 -18.41 -26.06 -2.31
N GLN A 762 -19.00 -26.82 -3.23
CA GLN A 762 -19.03 -26.52 -4.67
C GLN A 762 -19.65 -25.14 -4.96
N ASP A 763 -20.52 -24.63 -4.08
CA ASP A 763 -21.22 -23.38 -4.28
C ASP A 763 -20.32 -22.14 -4.16
N LEU A 764 -19.11 -22.24 -3.60
CA LEU A 764 -18.25 -21.08 -3.31
C LEU A 764 -17.96 -20.23 -4.56
N PHE A 765 -17.35 -20.84 -5.58
CA PHE A 765 -16.98 -20.12 -6.80
C PHE A 765 -18.19 -19.83 -7.69
N ASP A 766 -19.25 -20.65 -7.62
CA ASP A 766 -20.49 -20.37 -8.35
C ASP A 766 -21.23 -19.14 -7.81
N GLN A 767 -21.34 -19.02 -6.47
CA GLN A 767 -21.90 -17.83 -5.84
C GLN A 767 -20.99 -16.61 -6.05
N PHE A 768 -19.67 -16.81 -6.04
CA PHE A 768 -18.73 -15.73 -6.30
C PHE A 768 -18.79 -15.25 -7.75
N PHE A 769 -19.01 -16.15 -8.73
CA PHE A 769 -19.20 -15.75 -10.12
C PHE A 769 -20.49 -14.95 -10.34
N ARG A 770 -21.59 -15.29 -9.63
CA ARG A 770 -22.82 -14.45 -9.65
C ARG A 770 -22.54 -13.05 -9.13
N TYR A 771 -21.76 -12.96 -8.06
CA TYR A 771 -21.28 -11.69 -7.52
C TYR A 771 -20.42 -10.93 -8.53
N THR A 772 -19.50 -11.60 -9.22
CA THR A 772 -18.69 -10.98 -10.28
C THR A 772 -19.58 -10.41 -11.39
N LYS A 773 -20.59 -11.15 -11.85
CA LYS A 773 -21.56 -10.63 -12.83
C LYS A 773 -22.38 -9.45 -12.30
N ALA A 774 -22.74 -9.45 -11.01
CA ALA A 774 -23.46 -8.34 -10.40
C ALA A 774 -22.63 -7.05 -10.40
N ILE A 775 -21.31 -7.15 -10.22
CA ILE A 775 -20.40 -5.99 -10.19
C ILE A 775 -19.97 -5.57 -11.60
N PHE A 776 -19.50 -6.51 -12.42
CA PHE A 776 -18.95 -6.22 -13.76
C PHE A 776 -20.02 -6.00 -14.81
N GLY A 777 -21.23 -6.52 -14.59
CA GLY A 777 -22.36 -6.39 -15.50
C GLY A 777 -22.42 -7.51 -16.54
N GLU A 778 -22.74 -7.12 -17.77
CA GLU A 778 -22.95 -8.04 -18.89
C GLU A 778 -21.63 -8.52 -19.52
N GLU A 779 -21.74 -9.48 -20.43
CA GLU A 779 -20.61 -10.02 -21.20
C GLU A 779 -19.95 -8.93 -22.03
N LEU A 780 -18.61 -8.91 -22.03
CA LEU A 780 -17.79 -7.93 -22.73
C LEU A 780 -17.11 -8.57 -23.95
N GLU A 781 -16.79 -7.75 -24.95
CA GLU A 781 -16.05 -8.22 -26.13
C GLU A 781 -14.63 -8.65 -25.73
N GLN A 782 -14.21 -9.84 -26.15
CA GLN A 782 -12.83 -10.32 -25.99
C GLN A 782 -11.88 -9.70 -27.03
N PHE A 783 -10.63 -9.50 -26.64
CA PHE A 783 -9.57 -9.03 -27.53
C PHE A 783 -8.49 -10.09 -27.70
N HIS A 784 -7.97 -10.21 -28.92
CA HIS A 784 -6.81 -11.05 -29.22
C HIS A 784 -5.64 -10.17 -29.66
N TYR A 785 -4.45 -10.48 -29.14
CA TYR A 785 -3.22 -9.76 -29.46
C TYR A 785 -2.36 -10.58 -30.43
N ILE A 786 -1.76 -9.88 -31.40
CA ILE A 786 -0.79 -10.47 -32.31
C ILE A 786 0.62 -10.07 -31.86
N GLN A 787 1.49 -11.06 -31.66
CA GLN A 787 2.89 -10.83 -31.32
C GLN A 787 3.60 -10.13 -32.48
N ASN A 788 4.36 -9.07 -32.20
CA ASN A 788 5.03 -8.25 -33.21
C ASN A 788 6.50 -8.60 -33.18
N LYS A 789 7.06 -9.10 -34.28
CA LYS A 789 8.47 -9.49 -34.33
C LYS A 789 9.41 -8.29 -34.43
N ARG A 790 8.92 -7.16 -34.96
CA ARG A 790 9.67 -5.90 -35.13
C ARG A 790 9.81 -5.10 -33.83
N GLU A 791 8.98 -5.38 -32.83
CA GLU A 791 9.09 -4.73 -31.52
C GLU A 791 10.40 -5.05 -30.81
N ASN A 792 10.94 -6.24 -31.07
CA ASN A 792 12.24 -6.65 -30.59
C ASN A 792 13.32 -5.61 -30.97
N LEU A 793 13.17 -4.89 -32.10
CA LEU A 793 14.11 -3.85 -32.53
C LEU A 793 14.20 -2.66 -31.57
N PHE A 794 13.16 -2.34 -30.78
CA PHE A 794 13.20 -1.23 -29.82
C PHE A 794 14.07 -1.53 -28.60
N TRP A 795 14.08 -2.81 -28.20
CA TRP A 795 14.81 -3.28 -27.03
C TRP A 795 16.15 -3.94 -27.41
N MET A 796 16.31 -4.32 -28.67
CA MET A 796 17.59 -4.75 -29.26
C MET A 796 18.57 -3.58 -29.29
N GLY A 797 19.72 -3.76 -28.63
CA GLY A 797 20.85 -2.84 -28.72
C GLY A 797 22.12 -3.61 -29.08
N GLU A 798 23.25 -2.89 -29.18
CA GLU A 798 24.58 -3.49 -29.11
C GLU A 798 24.70 -4.35 -27.83
N LYS A 799 25.73 -5.18 -27.66
CA LYS A 799 25.90 -6.02 -26.45
C LYS A 799 26.01 -5.16 -25.18
N LEU A 800 24.89 -4.66 -24.67
CA LEU A 800 24.78 -3.83 -23.48
C LEU A 800 25.01 -4.75 -22.29
N GLN A 801 26.14 -4.53 -21.61
CA GLN A 801 26.50 -5.31 -20.44
C GLN A 801 25.98 -4.61 -19.18
N LEU A 802 25.62 -5.42 -18.18
CA LEU A 802 25.22 -4.91 -16.87
C LEU A 802 26.29 -4.02 -16.22
N ASN A 803 27.58 -4.25 -16.54
CA ASN A 803 28.69 -3.40 -16.13
C ASN A 803 28.56 -1.94 -16.61
N LEU A 804 28.02 -1.72 -17.81
CA LEU A 804 27.78 -0.36 -18.33
C LEU A 804 26.72 0.36 -17.48
N LEU A 805 25.62 -0.32 -17.15
CA LEU A 805 24.59 0.22 -16.26
C LEU A 805 25.18 0.56 -14.88
N ILE A 806 25.99 -0.35 -14.32
CA ILE A 806 26.66 -0.16 -13.02
C ILE A 806 27.56 1.08 -13.02
N GLU A 807 28.39 1.26 -14.05
CA GLU A 807 29.28 2.41 -14.15
C GLU A 807 28.51 3.72 -14.39
N ASN A 808 27.45 3.71 -15.21
CA ASN A 808 26.58 4.88 -15.42
C ASN A 808 25.90 5.35 -14.12
N VAL A 809 25.32 4.41 -13.36
CA VAL A 809 24.69 4.70 -12.06
C VAL A 809 25.74 5.25 -11.08
N LYS A 810 26.92 4.63 -11.03
CA LYS A 810 28.02 5.04 -10.17
C LYS A 810 28.53 6.44 -10.49
N ASP A 811 28.71 6.77 -11.77
CA ASP A 811 29.13 8.09 -12.23
C ASP A 811 28.09 9.15 -11.87
N ARG A 812 26.80 8.91 -12.18
CA ARG A 812 25.71 9.82 -11.80
C ARG A 812 25.69 10.10 -10.30
N VAL A 813 25.63 9.06 -9.47
CA VAL A 813 25.57 9.20 -8.01
C VAL A 813 26.78 9.93 -7.45
N SER A 814 27.97 9.75 -8.04
CA SER A 814 29.18 10.45 -7.60
C SER A 814 29.17 11.95 -7.91
N ARG A 815 28.44 12.37 -8.95
CA ARG A 815 28.32 13.78 -9.37
C ARG A 815 27.17 14.50 -8.67
N GLU A 816 26.14 13.77 -8.26
CA GLU A 816 24.94 14.33 -7.64
C GLU A 816 25.21 14.73 -6.17
N LYS A 817 25.02 16.02 -5.86
CA LYS A 817 25.20 16.59 -4.51
C LYS A 817 23.89 17.14 -3.97
N CYS A 818 23.04 16.27 -3.45
CA CYS A 818 21.77 16.64 -2.82
C CYS A 818 22.01 17.32 -1.47
N VAL A 819 21.90 18.64 -1.43
CA VAL A 819 21.90 19.43 -0.18
C VAL A 819 20.57 20.16 -0.11
N PHE A 820 19.95 20.16 1.06
CA PHE A 820 18.65 20.79 1.27
C PHE A 820 18.81 22.03 2.14
N ASP A 821 18.92 23.19 1.50
CA ASP A 821 19.03 24.50 2.16
C ASP A 821 17.80 25.36 1.83
N PRO A 822 16.90 25.58 2.80
CA PRO A 822 15.70 26.40 2.61
C PRO A 822 16.00 27.79 2.04
N THR A 823 17.11 28.42 2.42
CA THR A 823 17.46 29.77 1.96
C THR A 823 17.81 29.81 0.47
N GLN A 824 18.39 28.73 -0.06
CA GLN A 824 18.69 28.62 -1.49
C GLN A 824 17.42 28.31 -2.28
N PHE A 825 16.49 27.54 -1.70
CA PHE A 825 15.20 27.25 -2.32
C PHE A 825 14.34 28.50 -2.47
N GLU A 826 14.37 29.42 -1.50
CA GLU A 826 13.72 30.72 -1.64
C GLU A 826 14.33 31.55 -2.79
N LYS A 827 15.66 31.56 -2.93
CA LYS A 827 16.33 32.23 -4.07
C LYS A 827 15.94 31.60 -5.40
N LEU A 828 15.88 30.27 -5.46
CA LEU A 828 15.48 29.52 -6.64
C LEU A 828 14.01 29.79 -7.02
N ARG A 829 13.11 29.84 -6.04
CA ARG A 829 11.70 30.23 -6.22
C ARG A 829 11.60 31.66 -6.75
N ASN A 830 12.30 32.61 -6.14
CA ASN A 830 12.30 34.01 -6.55
C ASN A 830 12.85 34.19 -7.98
N LEU A 831 13.87 33.42 -8.35
CA LEU A 831 14.39 33.38 -9.70
C LEU A 831 13.34 32.84 -10.68
N ASN A 832 12.67 31.73 -10.35
CA ASN A 832 11.61 31.21 -11.20
C ASN A 832 10.53 32.28 -11.41
N GLN A 833 9.99 32.90 -10.36
CA GLN A 833 8.97 33.95 -10.48
C GLN A 833 9.40 35.12 -11.39
N LYS A 834 10.69 35.48 -11.39
CA LYS A 834 11.26 36.57 -12.19
C LYS A 834 12.03 36.08 -13.43
N LEU A 835 11.77 34.86 -13.90
CA LEU A 835 12.59 34.20 -14.93
C LEU A 835 12.63 35.00 -16.24
N VAL A 836 11.46 35.37 -16.79
CA VAL A 836 11.36 36.16 -18.04
C VAL A 836 12.13 37.48 -17.92
N ASN A 837 11.91 38.22 -16.83
CA ASN A 837 12.60 39.49 -16.56
C ASN A 837 14.12 39.33 -16.34
N THR A 838 14.57 38.13 -16.00
CA THR A 838 15.99 37.83 -15.79
C THR A 838 16.65 37.40 -17.10
N LEU A 839 15.92 36.67 -17.97
CA LEU A 839 16.39 36.30 -19.30
C LEU A 839 16.43 37.50 -20.28
N ASN A 840 15.57 38.51 -20.07
CA ASN A 840 15.58 39.78 -20.81
C ASN A 840 16.71 40.74 -20.38
N ASP A 841 17.57 40.36 -19.43
CA ASP A 841 18.71 41.17 -18.95
C ASP A 841 19.94 40.27 -18.83
N ASN A 842 20.73 40.19 -19.90
CA ASN A 842 21.89 39.30 -19.96
C ASN A 842 22.92 39.60 -18.86
N ASN A 843 23.12 40.87 -18.51
CA ASN A 843 24.05 41.25 -17.45
C ASN A 843 23.61 40.70 -16.09
N LYS A 844 22.32 40.78 -15.79
CA LYS A 844 21.74 40.21 -14.58
C LYS A 844 21.81 38.68 -14.57
N LEU A 845 21.54 38.03 -15.70
CA LEU A 845 21.68 36.57 -15.82
C LEU A 845 23.13 36.12 -15.56
N ASN A 846 24.12 36.79 -16.17
CA ASN A 846 25.53 36.47 -15.99
C ASN A 846 26.01 36.65 -14.54
N ARG A 847 25.46 37.64 -13.81
CA ARG A 847 25.69 37.79 -12.37
C ARG A 847 25.06 36.66 -11.56
N ILE A 848 23.84 36.24 -11.88
CA ILE A 848 23.12 35.17 -11.18
C ILE A 848 23.76 33.79 -11.46
N ASN A 849 24.25 33.55 -12.68
CA ASN A 849 24.89 32.31 -13.10
C ASN A 849 26.13 31.96 -12.26
N LYS A 850 26.78 32.98 -11.67
CA LYS A 850 27.93 32.81 -10.76
C LYS A 850 27.53 32.50 -9.30
N LYS A 851 26.25 32.54 -8.95
CA LYS A 851 25.78 32.28 -7.58
C LYS A 851 25.64 30.78 -7.31
N ASP A 852 25.97 30.36 -6.09
CA ASP A 852 25.96 28.95 -5.68
C ASP A 852 24.63 28.25 -5.93
N PHE A 853 23.50 28.86 -5.55
CA PHE A 853 22.17 28.24 -5.76
C PHE A 853 21.90 27.94 -7.24
N PHE A 854 22.37 28.80 -8.15
CA PHE A 854 22.14 28.63 -9.58
C PHE A 854 22.99 27.49 -10.12
N GLN A 855 24.28 27.46 -9.76
CA GLN A 855 25.20 26.40 -10.18
C GLN A 855 24.85 25.05 -9.59
N GLN A 856 24.33 25.05 -8.36
CA GLN A 856 23.96 23.85 -7.63
C GLN A 856 22.67 23.23 -8.15
N TYR A 857 21.60 24.02 -8.35
CA TYR A 857 20.26 23.48 -8.55
C TYR A 857 19.75 23.54 -9.99
N ILE A 858 20.30 24.43 -10.84
CA ILE A 858 19.79 24.61 -12.21
C ILE A 858 20.63 23.78 -13.18
N LYS A 859 19.95 22.84 -13.84
CA LYS A 859 20.54 22.01 -14.90
C LYS A 859 20.64 22.78 -16.20
N ASN A 860 19.51 23.27 -16.68
CA ASN A 860 19.37 24.09 -17.89
C ASN A 860 18.14 25.01 -17.75
N ILE A 861 18.00 25.96 -18.67
CA ILE A 861 16.79 26.76 -18.84
C ILE A 861 16.28 26.50 -20.25
N SER A 862 15.18 25.76 -20.36
CA SER A 862 14.55 25.40 -21.63
C SER A 862 13.34 26.28 -21.91
N PHE A 863 12.69 26.13 -23.07
CA PHE A 863 11.43 26.81 -23.35
C PHE A 863 10.40 25.94 -24.08
N ILE A 864 9.15 26.38 -24.02
CA ILE A 864 8.02 25.80 -24.75
C ILE A 864 7.57 26.81 -25.82
N PRO A 865 7.63 26.47 -27.12
CA PRO A 865 7.10 27.33 -28.18
C PRO A 865 5.58 27.48 -28.12
N ASN A 866 5.08 28.67 -28.44
CA ASN A 866 3.64 28.91 -28.64
C ASN A 866 3.23 28.54 -30.07
N TYR A 867 3.21 27.23 -30.37
CA TYR A 867 2.93 26.69 -31.71
C TYR A 867 1.68 27.28 -32.37
N GLN A 868 0.65 27.59 -31.58
CA GLN A 868 -0.62 28.10 -32.07
C GLN A 868 -0.50 29.50 -32.70
N LYS A 869 0.45 30.33 -32.25
CA LYS A 869 0.74 31.62 -32.88
C LYS A 869 1.46 31.48 -34.24
N PHE A 870 1.94 30.29 -34.58
CA PHE A 870 2.56 29.98 -35.87
C PHE A 870 1.68 29.08 -36.76
N GLY A 871 0.42 28.85 -36.37
CA GLY A 871 -0.51 28.02 -37.13
C GLY A 871 -0.32 26.52 -36.94
N TYR A 872 0.43 26.09 -35.91
CA TYR A 872 0.62 24.68 -35.57
C TYR A 872 0.04 24.34 -34.19
N SER A 873 -0.11 23.05 -33.89
CA SER A 873 -0.34 22.55 -32.54
C SER A 873 0.51 21.34 -32.26
N TYR A 874 0.82 21.17 -30.97
CA TYR A 874 1.57 20.02 -30.47
C TYR A 874 0.58 18.96 -30.00
N TYR A 875 0.53 17.84 -30.73
CA TYR A 875 -0.37 16.73 -30.51
C TYR A 875 0.33 15.61 -29.75
N TYR A 876 -0.47 14.94 -28.93
CA TYR A 876 -0.14 13.67 -28.31
C TYR A 876 -1.15 12.64 -28.77
N LEU A 877 -0.66 11.46 -29.15
CA LEU A 877 -1.45 10.29 -29.45
C LEU A 877 -0.97 9.14 -28.57
N TYR A 878 -1.76 8.82 -27.56
CA TYR A 878 -1.70 7.52 -26.91
C TYR A 878 -2.43 6.50 -27.79
N ILE A 879 -1.82 5.35 -28.08
CA ILE A 879 -2.44 4.28 -28.86
C ILE A 879 -2.04 2.90 -28.32
N HIS A 880 -3.02 2.00 -28.22
CA HIS A 880 -2.87 0.61 -27.79
C HIS A 880 -3.49 -0.33 -28.83
N PRO A 881 -2.72 -0.79 -29.83
CA PRO A 881 -3.22 -1.71 -30.84
C PRO A 881 -3.12 -3.19 -30.45
N SER A 882 -4.03 -4.00 -30.99
CA SER A 882 -3.96 -5.46 -31.01
C SER A 882 -2.91 -5.99 -32.01
N ASN A 883 -2.70 -5.27 -33.12
CA ASN A 883 -1.65 -5.57 -34.10
C ASN A 883 -0.91 -4.29 -34.53
N LEU A 884 0.31 -4.13 -34.05
CA LEU A 884 1.15 -2.98 -34.34
C LEU A 884 1.77 -3.00 -35.76
N GLU A 885 1.96 -4.19 -36.36
CA GLU A 885 2.58 -4.32 -37.71
C GLU A 885 1.66 -3.78 -38.82
N GLU A 886 0.36 -3.70 -38.56
CA GLU A 886 -0.64 -3.20 -39.50
C GLU A 886 -0.80 -1.68 -39.51
N ILE A 887 -0.08 -0.97 -38.63
CA ILE A 887 -0.09 0.48 -38.56
C ILE A 887 1.01 1.05 -39.46
N ASP A 888 0.61 1.64 -40.59
CA ASP A 888 1.48 2.54 -41.33
C ASP A 888 1.65 3.89 -40.59
N PHE A 889 2.81 4.07 -39.95
CA PHE A 889 3.17 5.30 -39.25
C PHE A 889 3.34 6.52 -40.16
N LYS A 890 3.70 6.32 -41.44
CA LYS A 890 3.80 7.44 -42.39
C LYS A 890 2.43 8.04 -42.66
N LEU A 891 1.42 7.18 -42.82
CA LEU A 891 0.03 7.62 -42.95
C LEU A 891 -0.51 8.22 -41.65
N LEU A 892 -0.12 7.67 -40.49
CA LEU A 892 -0.57 8.17 -39.20
C LEU A 892 -0.03 9.57 -38.86
N LEU A 893 1.23 9.86 -39.22
CA LEU A 893 1.98 11.04 -38.72
C LEU A 893 2.38 12.07 -39.80
N LEU A 894 2.26 11.75 -41.09
CA LEU A 894 2.45 12.69 -42.22
C LEU A 894 3.70 13.62 -42.12
N ASN A 895 4.88 13.05 -41.86
CA ASN A 895 6.19 13.73 -41.77
C ASN A 895 6.37 14.78 -40.64
N THR A 896 5.44 14.90 -39.70
CA THR A 896 5.53 15.92 -38.63
C THR A 896 5.88 15.37 -37.24
N PHE A 897 6.48 14.19 -37.24
CA PHE A 897 6.87 13.42 -36.07
C PHE A 897 7.93 14.11 -35.20
N ASP A 898 7.73 14.11 -33.87
CA ASP A 898 8.71 14.61 -32.89
C ASP A 898 9.31 13.45 -32.06
N GLN A 899 8.49 12.73 -31.30
CA GLN A 899 8.96 11.69 -30.38
C GLN A 899 7.97 10.53 -30.26
N VAL A 900 8.45 9.28 -30.18
CA VAL A 900 7.69 8.15 -29.62
C VAL A 900 8.27 7.81 -28.25
N ARG A 901 7.40 7.62 -27.27
CA ARG A 901 7.74 7.09 -25.95
C ARG A 901 7.09 5.72 -25.78
N TYR A 902 7.87 4.81 -25.21
CA TYR A 902 7.46 3.45 -24.94
C TYR A 902 7.41 3.27 -23.43
N PRO A 903 6.29 2.77 -22.89
CA PRO A 903 6.25 2.41 -21.49
C PRO A 903 7.22 1.25 -21.22
N GLY A 904 7.92 1.30 -20.09
CA GLY A 904 8.96 0.34 -19.70
C GLY A 904 8.45 -1.06 -19.29
N TYR A 905 7.60 -1.69 -20.09
CA TYR A 905 7.16 -3.08 -19.92
C TYR A 905 7.21 -3.85 -21.25
N ILE A 906 7.32 -5.17 -21.17
CA ILE A 906 7.32 -6.09 -22.31
C ILE A 906 6.28 -7.16 -22.01
N ASP A 907 5.16 -7.20 -22.72
CA ASP A 907 4.18 -8.29 -22.67
C ASP A 907 3.37 -8.32 -23.98
N LYS A 908 2.22 -8.99 -24.01
CA LYS A 908 1.38 -9.02 -25.23
C LYS A 908 0.68 -7.68 -25.51
N SER A 909 0.45 -6.87 -24.48
CA SER A 909 -0.18 -5.55 -24.58
C SER A 909 0.86 -4.52 -25.03
N LYS A 910 0.49 -3.58 -25.89
CA LYS A 910 1.46 -2.67 -26.54
C LYS A 910 0.89 -1.29 -26.61
N SER A 911 1.38 -0.39 -25.78
CA SER A 911 0.98 1.01 -25.82
C SER A 911 2.13 1.91 -26.26
N LEU A 912 1.79 2.97 -27.00
CA LEU A 912 2.70 4.01 -27.46
C LEU A 912 2.16 5.37 -27.05
N LEU A 913 3.05 6.28 -26.67
CA LEU A 913 2.75 7.70 -26.58
C LEU A 913 3.56 8.45 -27.63
N ILE A 914 2.88 9.01 -28.62
CA ILE A 914 3.49 9.66 -29.78
C ILE A 914 3.23 11.15 -29.69
N ASN A 915 4.29 11.95 -29.84
CA ASN A 915 4.22 13.40 -29.93
C ASN A 915 4.56 13.83 -31.36
N TYR A 916 3.81 14.81 -31.88
CA TYR A 916 4.04 15.36 -33.21
C TYR A 916 3.43 16.76 -33.32
N ILE A 917 3.96 17.55 -34.25
CA ILE A 917 3.46 18.89 -34.54
C ILE A 917 2.48 18.78 -35.70
N PHE A 918 1.40 19.56 -35.78
CA PHE A 918 0.51 19.50 -36.95
C PHE A 918 -0.13 20.86 -37.24
N PRO A 919 -0.27 21.28 -38.52
CA PRO A 919 -0.81 22.59 -38.89
C PRO A 919 -2.35 22.70 -38.80
N TYR A 920 -3.06 21.62 -38.48
CA TYR A 920 -4.53 21.59 -38.45
C TYR A 920 -5.08 21.05 -37.13
N ARG A 921 -6.32 21.44 -36.77
CA ARG A 921 -6.99 21.01 -35.52
C ARG A 921 -7.22 19.50 -35.45
N ASN A 922 -7.45 18.87 -36.60
CA ASN A 922 -7.66 17.43 -36.71
C ASN A 922 -6.44 16.83 -37.43
N PRO A 923 -5.62 16.04 -36.74
CA PRO A 923 -4.64 15.15 -37.37
C PRO A 923 -5.32 14.19 -38.35
N ASN A 924 -4.59 13.25 -38.97
CA ASN A 924 -5.14 12.24 -39.88
C ASN A 924 -6.10 11.23 -39.19
N THR A 925 -7.23 11.75 -38.69
CA THR A 925 -8.28 11.03 -37.97
C THR A 925 -9.04 10.10 -38.89
N ALA A 926 -9.02 10.33 -40.21
CA ALA A 926 -9.57 9.41 -41.19
C ALA A 926 -8.85 8.07 -41.14
N TYR A 927 -7.51 8.09 -41.14
CA TYR A 927 -6.71 6.87 -41.01
C TYR A 927 -6.90 6.20 -39.64
N LEU A 928 -6.87 6.97 -38.55
CA LEU A 928 -7.14 6.42 -37.21
C LEU A 928 -8.54 5.79 -37.11
N ASN A 929 -9.57 6.44 -37.65
CA ASN A 929 -10.92 5.89 -37.72
C ASN A 929 -10.98 4.60 -38.56
N TRP A 930 -10.23 4.50 -39.65
CA TRP A 930 -10.14 3.29 -40.46
C TRP A 930 -9.49 2.14 -39.67
N LEU A 931 -8.41 2.42 -38.94
CA LEU A 931 -7.76 1.45 -38.04
C LEU A 931 -8.73 0.97 -36.93
N THR A 932 -9.52 1.89 -36.38
CA THR A 932 -10.48 1.61 -35.29
C THR A 932 -11.74 0.89 -35.76
N LYS A 933 -12.43 1.39 -36.80
CA LYS A 933 -13.77 0.92 -37.20
C LYS A 933 -13.73 -0.19 -38.25
N SER A 934 -12.87 -0.04 -39.26
CA SER A 934 -12.82 -0.95 -40.41
C SER A 934 -11.88 -2.12 -40.13
N LYS A 935 -10.62 -1.84 -39.76
CA LYS A 935 -9.65 -2.89 -39.43
C LYS A 935 -9.84 -3.48 -38.03
N ARG A 936 -10.41 -2.72 -37.09
CA ARG A 936 -10.64 -3.13 -35.68
C ARG A 936 -9.37 -3.56 -34.94
N ILE A 937 -8.24 -2.98 -35.32
CA ILE A 937 -6.94 -3.31 -34.72
C ILE A 937 -6.55 -2.40 -33.56
N ILE A 938 -7.27 -1.29 -33.33
CA ILE A 938 -7.03 -0.40 -32.19
C ILE A 938 -7.93 -0.81 -31.04
N ASN A 939 -7.33 -1.18 -29.91
CA ASN A 939 -8.08 -1.45 -28.68
C ASN A 939 -8.38 -0.14 -27.96
N GLU A 940 -7.39 0.75 -27.84
CA GLU A 940 -7.57 2.04 -27.15
C GLU A 940 -6.76 3.13 -27.85
N TYR A 941 -7.25 4.37 -27.85
CA TYR A 941 -6.43 5.53 -28.16
C TYR A 941 -6.92 6.79 -27.44
N CYS A 942 -6.02 7.75 -27.23
CA CYS A 942 -6.35 9.10 -26.77
C CYS A 942 -5.52 10.11 -27.57
N LEU A 943 -6.18 10.94 -28.37
CA LEU A 943 -5.59 11.94 -29.24
C LEU A 943 -5.98 13.34 -28.78
N PHE A 944 -5.01 14.17 -28.42
CA PHE A 944 -5.29 15.51 -27.89
C PHE A 944 -4.17 16.51 -28.17
N TYR A 945 -4.46 17.79 -27.98
CA TYR A 945 -3.50 18.89 -28.02
C TYR A 945 -3.59 19.76 -26.76
N ILE A 946 -2.54 20.53 -26.46
CA ILE A 946 -2.47 21.38 -25.26
C ILE A 946 -3.09 22.76 -25.54
N LYS A 947 -3.98 23.20 -24.64
CA LYS A 947 -4.58 24.55 -24.63
C LYS A 947 -3.88 25.48 -23.65
N LYS A 948 -3.47 24.95 -22.50
CA LYS A 948 -2.95 25.74 -21.39
C LYS A 948 -2.01 24.90 -20.55
N LEU A 949 -1.06 25.55 -19.87
CA LEU A 949 -0.06 24.90 -19.05
C LEU A 949 0.10 25.59 -17.69
N TYR A 950 0.18 24.77 -16.65
CA TYR A 950 0.48 25.15 -15.29
C TYR A 950 1.82 24.54 -14.89
N GLN A 951 2.75 25.37 -14.40
CA GLN A 951 4.06 24.90 -13.94
C GLN A 951 4.05 24.73 -12.42
N LEU A 952 4.24 23.49 -11.96
CA LEU A 952 4.49 23.20 -10.54
C LEU A 952 5.97 23.45 -10.26
N PHE A 953 6.25 24.46 -9.44
CA PHE A 953 7.62 24.81 -9.03
C PHE A 953 7.59 25.52 -7.68
N HIS A 954 7.60 24.74 -6.60
CA HIS A 954 7.64 25.26 -5.24
C HIS A 954 8.38 24.31 -4.31
N PHE A 955 8.86 24.85 -3.19
CA PHE A 955 9.58 24.11 -2.15
C PHE A 955 9.01 24.47 -0.78
N ASP A 956 7.72 24.84 -0.74
CA ASP A 956 7.08 25.40 0.44
C ASP A 956 6.72 24.32 1.48
N PHE A 957 6.67 23.05 1.06
CA PHE A 957 6.39 21.88 1.90
C PHE A 957 6.94 20.60 1.22
N ASN A 958 6.92 19.48 1.95
CA ASN A 958 7.50 18.16 1.58
C ASN A 958 9.04 18.12 1.45
N ILE A 959 9.73 19.16 1.90
CA ILE A 959 11.20 19.21 1.98
C ILE A 959 11.59 19.78 3.34
N SER A 960 12.56 19.14 3.99
CA SER A 960 13.19 19.58 5.22
C SER A 960 14.72 19.56 5.07
N PRO A 961 15.50 20.09 6.03
CA PRO A 961 16.97 19.95 6.02
C PRO A 961 17.44 18.49 5.96
N GLU A 962 16.63 17.55 6.46
CA GLU A 962 16.89 16.11 6.43
C GLU A 962 16.57 15.46 5.08
N GLY A 963 15.86 16.15 4.17
CA GLY A 963 15.57 15.70 2.81
C GLY A 963 14.09 15.76 2.42
N TRP A 964 13.67 14.87 1.52
CA TRP A 964 12.29 14.79 1.05
C TRP A 964 11.37 14.12 2.09
N ASP A 965 10.19 14.69 2.29
CA ASP A 965 9.12 14.22 3.16
C ASP A 965 7.81 14.06 2.36
N LEU A 966 7.86 13.19 1.34
CA LEU A 966 6.70 12.83 0.52
C LEU A 966 5.98 11.61 1.11
N ASN A 967 5.00 11.87 1.97
CA ASN A 967 4.19 10.84 2.62
C ASN A 967 2.78 10.74 1.97
N PRO A 968 2.38 9.55 1.45
CA PRO A 968 1.05 9.33 0.86
C PRO A 968 -0.12 9.73 1.76
N ASN A 969 0.01 9.54 3.09
CA ASN A 969 -1.04 9.91 4.03
C ASN A 969 -1.18 11.43 4.23
N LYS A 970 -0.07 12.19 4.11
CA LYS A 970 -0.10 13.66 4.10
C LYS A 970 -0.83 14.16 2.85
N PHE A 971 -0.54 13.56 1.69
CA PHE A 971 -1.28 13.84 0.46
C PHE A 971 -2.78 13.53 0.59
N LYS A 972 -3.14 12.38 1.18
CA LYS A 972 -4.55 12.04 1.49
C LYS A 972 -5.24 13.14 2.29
N SER A 973 -4.60 13.58 3.35
CA SER A 973 -5.14 14.63 4.23
C SER A 973 -5.27 15.97 3.49
N TYR A 974 -4.28 16.30 2.67
CA TYR A 974 -4.23 17.53 1.88
C TYR A 974 -5.39 17.61 0.87
N TYR A 975 -5.58 16.61 0.01
CA TYR A 975 -6.64 16.68 -0.99
C TYR A 975 -8.04 16.61 -0.37
N GLN A 976 -8.22 15.86 0.73
CA GLN A 976 -9.52 15.82 1.43
C GLN A 976 -9.88 17.18 2.03
N ASN A 977 -8.90 17.94 2.53
CA ASN A 977 -9.16 19.30 3.00
C ASN A 977 -9.54 20.23 1.85
N ILE A 978 -8.95 20.06 0.66
CA ILE A 978 -9.34 20.83 -0.53
C ILE A 978 -10.76 20.49 -0.97
N LEU A 979 -11.16 19.22 -0.93
CA LEU A 979 -12.49 18.78 -1.36
C LEU A 979 -13.60 19.18 -0.37
N PHE A 980 -13.34 19.14 0.94
CA PHE A 980 -14.40 19.21 1.96
C PHE A 980 -14.30 20.42 2.92
N ASN A 981 -13.35 21.34 2.71
CA ASN A 981 -13.21 22.54 3.52
C ASN A 981 -13.05 23.78 2.64
N GLU A 982 -14.15 24.51 2.44
CA GLU A 982 -14.20 25.74 1.63
C GLU A 982 -13.22 26.81 2.12
N ASN A 983 -12.98 26.87 3.44
CA ASN A 983 -12.08 27.84 4.06
C ASN A 983 -10.60 27.39 4.04
N TYR A 984 -10.27 26.27 3.39
CA TYR A 984 -8.89 25.80 3.31
C TYR A 984 -8.07 26.67 2.35
N GLN A 985 -7.40 27.66 2.94
CA GLN A 985 -6.45 28.52 2.25
C GLN A 985 -5.08 27.82 2.17
N LEU A 986 -4.59 27.68 0.95
CA LEU A 986 -3.24 27.19 0.72
C LEU A 986 -2.23 28.31 0.94
N LYS A 987 -1.21 28.02 1.75
CA LYS A 987 0.06 28.75 1.71
C LYS A 987 0.98 28.13 0.64
N THR A 988 0.52 28.05 -0.60
CA THR A 988 1.35 27.63 -1.74
C THR A 988 1.76 28.84 -2.55
N SER A 989 2.99 28.84 -3.06
CA SER A 989 3.43 29.76 -4.09
C SER A 989 2.46 29.81 -5.28
N LEU A 990 2.32 30.99 -5.89
CA LEU A 990 1.52 31.16 -7.11
C LEU A 990 2.03 30.22 -8.21
N ILE A 991 1.14 29.36 -8.70
CA ILE A 991 1.39 28.46 -9.83
C ILE A 991 1.49 29.35 -11.08
N LYS A 992 2.59 29.23 -11.81
CA LYS A 992 2.73 29.96 -13.09
C LYS A 992 1.81 29.35 -14.13
N GLU A 993 1.06 30.21 -14.79
CA GLU A 993 0.15 29.88 -15.86
C GLU A 993 0.71 30.39 -17.20
N TYR A 994 0.74 29.52 -18.21
CA TYR A 994 1.08 29.86 -19.57
C TYR A 994 -0.13 29.57 -20.48
N LYS A 995 -0.68 30.62 -21.08
CA LYS A 995 -1.79 30.53 -22.04
C LYS A 995 -1.22 30.28 -23.43
N LEU A 996 -1.32 29.05 -23.91
CA LEU A 996 -1.03 28.75 -25.30
C LEU A 996 -2.19 29.29 -26.15
N GLY A 997 -1.91 29.84 -27.33
CA GLY A 997 -2.95 30.44 -28.17
C GLY A 997 -4.06 29.45 -28.56
N ASN A 998 -5.12 29.94 -29.17
CA ASN A 998 -6.14 29.11 -29.83
C ASN A 998 -5.92 29.14 -31.35
N LEU A 999 -5.74 27.97 -31.97
CA LEU A 999 -5.56 27.80 -33.42
C LEU A 999 -6.58 28.58 -34.28
N ARG A 1000 -7.81 28.79 -33.78
CA ARG A 1000 -8.88 29.47 -34.52
C ARG A 1000 -8.88 30.98 -34.40
N SER A 1001 -8.39 31.52 -33.30
CA SER A 1001 -8.55 32.95 -32.97
C SER A 1001 -7.23 33.69 -32.76
N SER A 1002 -6.12 32.96 -32.66
CA SER A 1002 -4.80 33.57 -32.53
C SER A 1002 -4.33 34.16 -33.86
N LYS A 1003 -3.71 35.35 -33.79
CA LYS A 1003 -3.00 35.92 -34.94
C LYS A 1003 -1.83 35.03 -35.31
N ILE A 1004 -1.78 34.59 -36.57
CA ILE A 1004 -0.79 33.64 -37.07
C ILE A 1004 0.39 34.40 -37.71
N TYR A 1005 1.61 34.07 -37.31
CA TYR A 1005 2.84 34.44 -37.99
C TYR A 1005 3.13 33.46 -39.13
N SER A 1006 3.34 33.98 -40.35
CA SER A 1006 3.65 33.16 -41.52
C SER A 1006 5.08 32.62 -41.48
N GLN A 1007 5.38 31.59 -42.29
CA GLN A 1007 6.71 31.01 -42.40
C GLN A 1007 7.78 32.04 -42.85
N ASP A 1008 7.38 33.05 -43.62
CA ASP A 1008 8.29 34.12 -44.06
C ASP A 1008 8.56 35.19 -43.00
N SER A 1009 7.81 35.18 -41.90
CA SER A 1009 7.92 36.21 -40.86
C SER A 1009 9.24 36.12 -40.09
N LYS A 1010 9.73 37.27 -39.58
CA LYS A 1010 10.94 37.30 -38.76
C LYS A 1010 10.79 36.41 -37.52
N GLU A 1011 9.61 36.41 -36.90
CA GLU A 1011 9.30 35.58 -35.72
C GLU A 1011 9.48 34.09 -36.00
N PHE A 1012 8.99 33.60 -37.15
CA PHE A 1012 9.09 32.18 -37.50
C PHE A 1012 10.54 31.79 -37.75
N LYS A 1013 11.27 32.55 -38.57
CA LYS A 1013 12.69 32.30 -38.87
C LYS A 1013 13.57 32.31 -37.61
N VAL A 1014 13.29 33.23 -36.69
CA VAL A 1014 14.00 33.30 -35.41
C VAL A 1014 13.70 32.08 -34.53
N LEU A 1015 12.44 31.64 -34.46
CA LEU A 1015 12.08 30.42 -33.71
C LEU A 1015 12.70 29.17 -34.34
N GLU A 1016 12.66 29.05 -35.66
CA GLU A 1016 13.24 27.93 -36.42
C GLU A 1016 14.75 27.80 -36.14
N ASN A 1017 15.49 28.92 -36.21
CA ASN A 1017 16.91 28.95 -35.89
C ASN A 1017 17.22 28.55 -34.44
N LEU A 1018 16.36 28.95 -33.49
CA LEU A 1018 16.52 28.63 -32.06
C LEU A 1018 16.01 27.22 -31.70
N TYR A 1019 15.27 26.55 -32.58
CA TYR A 1019 14.64 25.26 -32.30
C TYR A 1019 14.76 24.25 -33.46
N PRO A 1020 15.99 23.92 -33.92
CA PRO A 1020 16.15 23.14 -35.15
C PRO A 1020 15.85 21.64 -35.00
N PHE A 1021 15.94 21.03 -33.81
CA PHE A 1021 15.50 19.64 -33.51
C PHE A 1021 15.71 19.24 -32.03
N HIS A 1022 16.65 19.88 -31.32
CA HIS A 1022 16.90 19.67 -29.89
C HIS A 1022 16.54 20.92 -29.07
N LYS A 1023 16.04 20.72 -27.85
CA LYS A 1023 15.72 21.83 -26.95
C LYS A 1023 16.97 22.65 -26.65
N SER A 1024 16.98 23.89 -27.11
CA SER A 1024 18.04 24.86 -26.84
C SER A 1024 18.07 25.25 -25.36
N ASP A 1025 19.26 25.20 -24.76
CA ASP A 1025 19.48 25.70 -23.41
C ASP A 1025 19.72 27.21 -23.45
N LEU A 1026 18.67 27.97 -23.11
CA LEU A 1026 18.70 29.43 -23.07
C LEU A 1026 19.81 29.94 -22.14
N LYS A 1027 20.11 29.22 -21.05
CA LYS A 1027 21.21 29.59 -20.15
C LYS A 1027 22.55 29.61 -20.90
N THR A 1028 22.81 28.58 -21.70
CA THR A 1028 24.07 28.45 -22.45
C THR A 1028 24.15 29.50 -23.57
N ILE A 1029 23.06 29.66 -24.33
CA ILE A 1029 23.01 30.64 -25.43
C ILE A 1029 23.14 32.07 -24.91
N LEU A 1030 22.46 32.44 -23.83
CA LEU A 1030 22.54 33.82 -23.31
C LEU A 1030 23.92 34.12 -22.70
N SER A 1031 24.62 33.11 -22.16
CA SER A 1031 25.97 33.30 -21.59
C SER A 1031 27.11 33.23 -22.62
N LEU A 1032 26.98 32.48 -23.71
CA LEU A 1032 28.07 32.20 -24.66
C LEU A 1032 27.74 32.47 -26.14
N GLY A 1033 26.47 32.74 -26.45
CA GLY A 1033 26.00 33.00 -27.82
C GLY A 1033 26.34 34.40 -28.32
N SER A 1034 26.12 34.59 -29.62
CA SER A 1034 26.25 35.88 -30.29
C SER A 1034 25.21 36.90 -29.78
N MET A 1035 25.50 38.20 -29.94
CA MET A 1035 24.53 39.26 -29.60
C MET A 1035 23.22 39.12 -30.37
N GLU A 1036 23.29 38.65 -31.62
CA GLU A 1036 22.11 38.39 -32.45
C GLU A 1036 21.22 37.29 -31.85
N GLU A 1037 21.78 36.18 -31.37
CA GLU A 1037 21.03 35.11 -30.70
C GLU A 1037 20.38 35.59 -29.40
N ILE A 1038 21.07 36.43 -28.64
CA ILE A 1038 20.55 37.04 -27.40
C ILE A 1038 19.36 37.95 -27.73
N GLU A 1039 19.51 38.86 -28.68
CA GLU A 1039 18.44 39.77 -29.13
C GLU A 1039 17.23 38.99 -29.67
N ASN A 1040 17.47 37.89 -30.36
CA ASN A 1040 16.45 36.99 -30.87
C ASN A 1040 15.65 36.31 -29.75
N ILE A 1041 16.31 35.84 -28.68
CA ILE A 1041 15.63 35.27 -27.51
C ILE A 1041 14.79 36.35 -26.81
N GLU A 1042 15.37 37.54 -26.56
CA GLU A 1042 14.63 38.65 -25.96
C GLU A 1042 13.40 39.04 -26.78
N TYR A 1043 13.55 39.05 -28.10
CA TYR A 1043 12.48 39.36 -29.05
C TYR A 1043 11.32 38.36 -28.93
N LEU A 1044 11.61 37.05 -28.89
CA LEU A 1044 10.58 36.02 -28.73
C LEU A 1044 9.91 36.06 -27.34
N LEU A 1045 10.67 36.33 -26.27
CA LEU A 1045 10.14 36.47 -24.91
C LEU A 1045 9.20 37.68 -24.77
N LYS A 1046 9.62 38.86 -25.28
CA LYS A 1046 8.81 40.10 -25.26
C LYS A 1046 7.48 39.94 -26.00
N LYS A 1047 7.43 39.10 -27.04
CA LYS A 1047 6.20 38.80 -27.81
C LYS A 1047 5.39 37.62 -27.28
N GLU A 1048 5.82 37.00 -26.17
CA GLU A 1048 5.21 35.79 -25.59
C GLU A 1048 5.08 34.65 -26.63
N LEU A 1049 6.14 34.43 -27.41
CA LEU A 1049 6.22 33.37 -28.42
C LEU A 1049 6.91 32.12 -27.89
N ILE A 1050 7.70 32.26 -26.83
CA ILE A 1050 8.34 31.17 -26.10
C ILE A 1050 8.11 31.34 -24.59
N TYR A 1051 7.91 30.24 -23.88
CA TYR A 1051 7.69 30.22 -22.44
C TYR A 1051 8.84 29.50 -21.73
N PRO A 1052 9.73 30.21 -21.00
CA PRO A 1052 10.90 29.62 -20.39
C PRO A 1052 10.56 28.84 -19.11
N TYR A 1053 11.27 27.73 -18.88
CA TYR A 1053 11.16 26.91 -17.67
C TYR A 1053 12.52 26.37 -17.23
N ILE A 1054 12.63 25.99 -15.96
CA ILE A 1054 13.87 25.52 -15.33
C ILE A 1054 13.80 23.99 -15.20
N ASP A 1055 14.83 23.27 -15.67
CA ASP A 1055 15.07 21.90 -15.21
C ASP A 1055 16.07 21.88 -14.05
N LEU A 1056 15.77 21.03 -13.07
CA LEU A 1056 16.53 20.92 -11.83
C LEU A 1056 17.59 19.81 -11.91
N LYS A 1057 18.64 19.96 -11.10
CA LYS A 1057 19.62 18.91 -10.76
C LYS A 1057 19.88 18.93 -9.25
N ASN A 1058 20.52 17.88 -8.71
CA ASN A 1058 20.88 17.78 -7.29
C ASN A 1058 19.67 17.80 -6.33
N PHE A 1059 18.52 17.30 -6.79
CA PHE A 1059 17.33 17.08 -5.96
C PHE A 1059 17.01 15.58 -5.79
N GLY A 1060 17.75 14.67 -6.42
CA GLY A 1060 17.44 13.24 -6.34
C GLY A 1060 16.12 12.85 -7.02
N LEU A 1061 15.66 13.62 -8.02
CA LEU A 1061 14.46 13.34 -8.80
C LEU A 1061 14.74 12.22 -9.80
N ILE A 1062 14.18 11.04 -9.56
CA ILE A 1062 14.50 9.80 -10.29
C ILE A 1062 13.27 9.11 -10.90
N GLU A 1063 12.07 9.48 -10.46
CA GLU A 1063 10.79 8.95 -10.94
C GLU A 1063 10.06 10.01 -11.77
N GLU A 1064 9.43 9.58 -12.85
CA GLU A 1064 8.55 10.41 -13.68
C GLU A 1064 7.23 9.67 -13.92
N ILE A 1065 6.11 10.38 -13.72
CA ILE A 1065 4.76 9.85 -13.90
C ILE A 1065 3.96 10.79 -14.76
N THR A 1066 3.25 10.23 -15.73
CA THR A 1066 2.31 10.94 -16.57
C THR A 1066 0.91 10.40 -16.32
N ILE A 1067 0.00 11.27 -15.90
CA ILE A 1067 -1.42 10.95 -15.72
C ILE A 1067 -2.21 11.68 -16.81
N ILE A 1068 -3.09 10.98 -17.53
CA ILE A 1068 -3.97 11.57 -18.54
C ILE A 1068 -5.42 11.38 -18.09
N LEU A 1069 -6.12 12.49 -17.91
CA LEU A 1069 -7.52 12.58 -17.49
C LEU A 1069 -8.34 13.15 -18.66
N PRO A 1070 -8.82 12.31 -19.60
CA PRO A 1070 -9.75 12.75 -20.63
C PRO A 1070 -11.12 13.09 -20.03
N ASN A 1071 -11.85 13.99 -20.69
CA ASN A 1071 -13.26 14.28 -20.42
C ASN A 1071 -13.58 14.63 -18.96
N ILE A 1072 -13.05 15.76 -18.49
CA ILE A 1072 -13.31 16.28 -17.14
C ILE A 1072 -14.24 17.50 -17.20
N GLU A 1073 -15.04 17.70 -16.17
CA GLU A 1073 -15.83 18.92 -16.04
C GLU A 1073 -14.94 20.15 -15.83
N LYS A 1074 -15.31 21.28 -16.45
CA LYS A 1074 -14.49 22.49 -16.49
C LYS A 1074 -14.23 23.07 -15.09
N ASP A 1075 -15.19 22.99 -14.19
CA ASP A 1075 -15.11 23.49 -12.82
C ASP A 1075 -14.23 22.61 -11.91
N LEU A 1076 -13.95 21.36 -12.31
CA LEU A 1076 -13.02 20.47 -11.62
C LEU A 1076 -11.55 20.80 -11.92
N ILE A 1077 -11.24 21.43 -13.05
CA ILE A 1077 -9.85 21.75 -13.44
C ILE A 1077 -9.11 22.52 -12.34
N PRO A 1078 -9.62 23.64 -11.80
CA PRO A 1078 -8.92 24.38 -10.77
C PRO A 1078 -8.74 23.56 -9.48
N LYS A 1079 -9.71 22.71 -9.13
CA LYS A 1079 -9.64 21.82 -7.97
C LYS A 1079 -8.52 20.79 -8.14
N ILE A 1080 -8.44 20.13 -9.31
CA ILE A 1080 -7.41 19.13 -9.60
C ILE A 1080 -6.02 19.79 -9.61
N VAL A 1081 -5.86 20.96 -10.24
CA VAL A 1081 -4.60 21.71 -10.22
C VAL A 1081 -4.18 22.03 -8.77
N LYS A 1082 -5.13 22.47 -7.93
CA LYS A 1082 -4.91 22.75 -6.50
C LYS A 1082 -4.55 21.50 -5.69
N ILE A 1083 -5.08 20.34 -6.04
CA ILE A 1083 -4.75 19.06 -5.39
C ILE A 1083 -3.34 18.60 -5.77
N PHE A 1084 -3.02 18.61 -7.06
CA PHE A 1084 -1.71 18.16 -7.55
C PHE A 1084 -0.59 19.16 -7.29
N SER A 1085 -0.91 20.41 -6.90
CA SER A 1085 0.08 21.34 -6.36
C SER A 1085 0.69 20.87 -5.04
N PHE A 1086 0.22 19.77 -4.46
CA PHE A 1086 0.94 19.09 -3.38
C PHE A 1086 2.38 18.72 -3.80
N PHE A 1087 2.58 18.34 -5.07
CA PHE A 1087 3.89 17.97 -5.58
C PHE A 1087 4.69 19.20 -5.98
N ASN A 1088 6.00 19.16 -5.68
CA ASN A 1088 6.89 20.32 -5.76
C ASN A 1088 7.30 20.70 -7.19
N PHE A 1089 7.40 19.72 -8.10
CA PHE A 1089 7.98 19.92 -9.43
C PHE A 1089 7.29 19.08 -10.50
N GLY A 1090 6.87 19.74 -11.58
CA GLY A 1090 6.13 19.11 -12.67
C GLY A 1090 5.33 20.09 -13.53
N PHE A 1091 4.47 19.55 -14.38
CA PHE A 1091 3.60 20.31 -15.27
C PHE A 1091 2.19 19.74 -15.27
N ILE A 1092 1.19 20.61 -15.33
CA ILE A 1092 -0.20 20.23 -15.56
C ILE A 1092 -0.67 20.92 -16.84
N TYR A 1093 -1.18 20.17 -17.81
CA TYR A 1093 -1.60 20.66 -19.11
C TYR A 1093 -3.11 20.52 -19.25
N GLU A 1094 -3.81 21.59 -19.61
CA GLU A 1094 -5.20 21.48 -20.08
C GLU A 1094 -5.20 21.03 -21.53
N ILE A 1095 -5.98 20.00 -21.80
CA ILE A 1095 -6.04 19.34 -23.10
C ILE A 1095 -7.46 19.28 -23.64
N GLU A 1096 -7.53 19.15 -24.96
CA GLU A 1096 -8.76 18.94 -25.72
C GLU A 1096 -8.50 17.89 -26.80
N GLY A 1097 -9.46 17.02 -27.04
CA GLY A 1097 -9.23 15.92 -27.95
C GLY A 1097 -10.35 14.90 -28.07
N THR A 1098 -9.95 13.69 -28.43
CA THR A 1098 -10.85 12.54 -28.58
C THR A 1098 -10.19 11.29 -28.03
N TYR A 1099 -10.98 10.36 -27.52
CA TYR A 1099 -10.49 9.06 -27.09
C TYR A 1099 -11.47 7.95 -27.47
N PHE A 1100 -10.96 6.72 -27.48
CA PHE A 1100 -11.73 5.53 -27.84
C PHE A 1100 -11.23 4.35 -27.01
N ILE A 1101 -12.18 3.52 -26.58
CA ILE A 1101 -11.94 2.22 -25.95
C ILE A 1101 -12.81 1.21 -26.71
N LYS A 1102 -12.22 0.08 -27.10
CA LYS A 1102 -12.92 -0.96 -27.84
C LYS A 1102 -14.08 -1.52 -27.02
N GLY A 1103 -15.23 -1.62 -27.68
CA GLY A 1103 -16.54 -1.83 -27.04
C GLY A 1103 -17.39 -0.55 -26.98
N PHE A 1104 -16.81 0.64 -27.18
CA PHE A 1104 -17.60 1.85 -27.44
C PHE A 1104 -18.23 1.82 -28.83
N ARG A 1105 -19.45 2.37 -28.96
CA ARG A 1105 -20.12 2.53 -30.27
C ARG A 1105 -19.36 3.49 -31.18
N ASP A 1106 -18.90 4.60 -30.61
CA ASP A 1106 -18.15 5.66 -31.29
C ASP A 1106 -17.04 6.20 -30.38
N LYS A 1107 -16.13 6.97 -30.98
CA LYS A 1107 -15.13 7.73 -30.21
C LYS A 1107 -15.81 8.86 -29.43
N GLU A 1108 -15.29 9.15 -28.24
CA GLU A 1108 -15.74 10.28 -27.44
C GLU A 1108 -14.89 11.52 -27.74
N ILE A 1109 -15.55 12.68 -27.78
CA ILE A 1109 -14.91 13.99 -27.99
C ILE A 1109 -15.02 14.76 -26.68
N PHE A 1110 -13.92 15.36 -26.22
CA PHE A 1110 -13.91 16.17 -25.00
C PHE A 1110 -13.29 17.54 -25.24
N GLU A 1111 -13.91 18.58 -24.66
CA GLU A 1111 -13.42 19.96 -24.71
C GLU A 1111 -12.38 20.27 -23.61
N TYR A 1112 -12.47 19.54 -22.51
CA TYR A 1112 -11.71 19.75 -21.28
C TYR A 1112 -11.14 18.41 -20.80
N GLY A 1113 -9.85 18.40 -20.50
CA GLY A 1113 -9.09 17.28 -19.96
C GLY A 1113 -7.80 17.78 -19.34
N LEU A 1114 -7.08 16.92 -18.62
CA LEU A 1114 -5.78 17.24 -18.01
C LEU A 1114 -4.72 16.18 -18.33
N ILE A 1115 -3.47 16.63 -18.53
CA ILE A 1115 -2.29 15.79 -18.33
C ILE A 1115 -1.56 16.31 -17.11
N ILE A 1116 -1.14 15.42 -16.22
CA ILE A 1116 -0.33 15.75 -15.05
C ILE A 1116 1.00 15.01 -15.18
N GLN A 1117 2.10 15.74 -15.32
CA GLN A 1117 3.46 15.21 -15.37
C GLN A 1117 4.20 15.58 -14.09
N LEU A 1118 4.54 14.57 -13.28
CA LEU A 1118 5.24 14.76 -12.00
C LEU A 1118 6.65 14.20 -12.09
N LYS A 1119 7.61 14.95 -11.53
CA LYS A 1119 8.99 14.49 -11.32
C LYS A 1119 9.21 14.34 -9.83
N LEU A 1120 9.51 13.12 -9.38
CA LEU A 1120 9.50 12.74 -7.98
C LEU A 1120 10.85 12.15 -7.54
N PRO A 1121 11.25 12.34 -6.27
CA PRO A 1121 12.35 11.60 -5.69
C PRO A 1121 11.98 10.13 -5.45
N ASP A 1122 12.92 9.35 -4.93
CA ASP A 1122 12.66 7.97 -4.48
C ASP A 1122 11.58 7.96 -3.38
N CYS A 1123 10.37 7.52 -3.72
CA CYS A 1123 9.21 7.53 -2.84
C CYS A 1123 8.33 6.28 -3.02
N ASN A 1124 7.39 6.04 -2.10
CA ASN A 1124 6.45 4.91 -2.20
C ASN A 1124 5.32 5.22 -3.18
N ILE A 1125 5.63 5.15 -4.46
CA ILE A 1125 4.72 5.62 -5.50
C ILE A 1125 3.43 4.79 -5.64
N GLY A 1126 3.48 3.50 -5.31
CA GLY A 1126 2.30 2.64 -5.33
C GLY A 1126 1.19 3.16 -4.42
N GLU A 1127 1.53 3.65 -3.23
CA GLU A 1127 0.56 4.22 -2.29
C GLU A 1127 -0.02 5.55 -2.80
N PHE A 1128 0.76 6.36 -3.52
CA PHE A 1128 0.24 7.57 -4.18
C PHE A 1128 -0.75 7.24 -5.29
N ILE A 1129 -0.47 6.25 -6.13
CA ILE A 1129 -1.35 5.80 -7.20
C ILE A 1129 -2.72 5.36 -6.64
N GLN A 1130 -2.73 4.57 -5.57
CA GLN A 1130 -3.97 4.19 -4.88
C GLN A 1130 -4.79 5.40 -4.39
N HIS A 1131 -4.13 6.50 -4.01
CA HIS A 1131 -4.79 7.74 -3.62
C HIS A 1131 -5.30 8.55 -4.83
N PHE A 1132 -4.57 8.55 -5.95
CA PHE A 1132 -5.04 9.16 -7.20
C PHE A 1132 -6.30 8.48 -7.71
N ASN A 1133 -6.32 7.15 -7.73
CA ASN A 1133 -7.46 6.37 -8.21
C ASN A 1133 -8.73 6.64 -7.39
N ARG A 1134 -8.61 6.65 -6.06
CA ARG A 1134 -9.72 7.03 -5.17
C ARG A 1134 -10.20 8.47 -5.40
N LEU A 1135 -9.27 9.40 -5.64
CA LEU A 1135 -9.60 10.79 -5.95
C LEU A 1135 -10.39 10.89 -7.27
N PHE A 1136 -9.93 10.24 -8.33
CA PHE A 1136 -10.58 10.27 -9.64
C PHE A 1136 -11.97 9.64 -9.61
N GLN A 1137 -12.14 8.54 -8.88
CA GLN A 1137 -13.46 7.94 -8.63
C GLN A 1137 -14.43 8.91 -7.96
N HIS A 1138 -13.97 9.66 -6.95
CA HIS A 1138 -14.83 10.61 -6.23
C HIS A 1138 -15.24 11.80 -7.11
N LEU A 1139 -14.34 12.24 -7.98
CA LEU A 1139 -14.55 13.29 -8.97
C LEU A 1139 -15.30 12.79 -10.21
N GLU A 1140 -15.78 11.54 -10.22
CA GLU A 1140 -16.54 10.93 -11.33
C GLU A 1140 -15.75 10.91 -12.67
N ILE A 1141 -14.42 10.87 -12.58
CA ILE A 1141 -13.55 10.71 -13.74
C ILE A 1141 -13.46 9.22 -14.07
N HIS A 1142 -14.32 8.78 -14.99
CA HIS A 1142 -14.53 7.35 -15.26
C HIS A 1142 -13.35 6.67 -15.97
N LYS A 1143 -12.58 7.41 -16.79
CA LYS A 1143 -11.48 6.87 -17.60
C LYS A 1143 -10.25 7.75 -17.43
N TYR A 1144 -9.13 7.13 -17.09
CA TYR A 1144 -7.84 7.80 -16.96
C TYR A 1144 -6.70 6.82 -17.29
N LEU A 1145 -5.54 7.39 -17.60
CA LEU A 1145 -4.29 6.66 -17.81
C LEU A 1145 -3.28 7.12 -16.79
N ILE A 1146 -2.63 6.18 -16.10
CA ILE A 1146 -1.41 6.44 -15.35
C ILE A 1146 -0.31 5.69 -16.07
N ILE A 1147 0.74 6.40 -16.47
CA ILE A 1147 1.88 5.83 -17.18
C ILE A 1147 3.14 6.18 -16.41
N SER A 1148 3.85 5.15 -15.95
CA SER A 1148 5.20 5.30 -15.38
C SER A 1148 6.25 4.79 -16.37
N ASP A 1149 7.49 5.26 -16.19
CA ASP A 1149 8.66 4.74 -16.89
C ASP A 1149 8.57 4.87 -18.43
N LEU A 1150 8.16 6.06 -18.91
CA LEU A 1150 8.09 6.48 -20.33
C LEU A 1150 9.43 6.91 -20.95
#